data_AF-A0A8J4PQU2-F1
#
_entry.id   AF-A0A8J4PQU2-F1
#
_cell.length_a   1.000
_cell.length_b   1.000
_cell.length_c   1.000
_cell.angle_alpha   90.00
_cell.angle_beta   90.00
_cell.angle_gamma   90.00
#
_symmetry.space_group_name_H-M   'P 1'
#
loop_
_entity.id
_entity.type
_entity.pdbx_description
1 polymer ?
#
loop_
_entity_poly.entity_id
_entity_poly.type
_entity_poly.pdbx_seq_one_letter_code
_entity_poly.pdbx_strand_id
1 'polypeptide(L)'
;MSTNHNNNNNNNNHNSNTSRTTSMNKSKLIQPNFIDLKTNYDYALLKQFYDELMVPNFPKEEELEPLENWVEMFNEQNIDNNSNESLPLFQDPFKSLIEGGVIKNEENTKFSKEVSFHIVLAINPNHDDQQQQQQQKRSKIMGGVVFEYYPSINCGCVTYLLVNTDYRGQGLAGVLLEQSQHQLMLDGKSRGHLGGCNVIFLETNSAEKIKKEDDVMDPAQRHIIFYKLGIRLLDFDYVQPPLSKESGKCRDLLLTCLLTNNIPKYYLGKEERYYLPSSLLKNFVQVFWDSCCSRLDMGDWERDVDYQRMMDQIDRRERIPLLDLPWERPWTLVDLCDSSSSIVSQKPMISKFYHEILVPNFSRNHLVDLEPLENWFNMLSGQQKKNSTEDFHLLVALRYPENDDSIQEPTICGGISFEYHKTTNCGLITYVLVGGGPNNRAERMSRALIQRAVDILEQNAIEFGHLAGCNAIFLETGIHDDEVVDESFESMDKIVEISFKQQFLSNMGWKKVDMDYFQPPLTIDKGPSKLNLTILLTPRIPQLDSRVSTKETHYLPSQLLINFLGSFWKSTCLKTGFWYEQNNLYRKMMDSLSRRKRIPLLGLPWKKPFVFVDMSKDFHEDLFNHFYNALPSTTGHRKTFDQLKESLQTLDKDQEQHVVLAISYLNQSFLPSILGAVVFSYFKKSNCGLVSDLLIKSMRTKDDNLLEQWDIAGELLEQAVEVINDSARKTSISGANAIFLESGIQDQDQEFIIDIHSSTNTLQISNKFVPVSYSTTRQNQGWLPLDFDYKPNDNNPRNFLCVYNSSRLPTNINNSTNVKQSYIPRDLLQNFLTNYWSSTALSFSNLKGDNQNYILKVIENMRLNDKILLLQSNKSNL
;
A
#
# COMPACT_ATOMS: atom_id res chain seq x y z
N MET A 1 -19.90 29.80 -24.90
CA MET A 1 -20.77 28.61 -24.92
C MET A 1 -20.55 27.90 -23.60
N SER A 2 -21.42 28.17 -22.63
CA SER A 2 -21.29 27.65 -21.26
C SER A 2 -21.91 26.27 -21.19
N THR A 3 -21.15 25.26 -20.81
CA THR A 3 -21.68 23.94 -20.44
C THR A 3 -21.34 23.68 -18.98
N ASN A 4 -22.40 23.65 -18.16
CA ASN A 4 -22.37 23.18 -16.78
C ASN A 4 -22.02 21.69 -16.76
N HIS A 5 -21.02 21.30 -15.98
CA HIS A 5 -20.84 19.92 -15.56
C HIS A 5 -21.25 19.78 -14.09
N ASN A 6 -22.45 19.21 -13.89
CA ASN A 6 -22.88 18.68 -12.61
C ASN A 6 -22.29 17.27 -12.45
N ASN A 7 -21.37 17.12 -11.51
CA ASN A 7 -20.93 15.82 -11.01
C ASN A 7 -22.00 15.25 -10.07
N ASN A 8 -22.72 14.23 -10.52
CA ASN A 8 -23.55 13.38 -9.66
C ASN A 8 -22.90 11.99 -9.56
N ASN A 9 -22.29 11.73 -8.41
CA ASN A 9 -21.94 10.38 -7.97
C ASN A 9 -23.22 9.64 -7.59
N ASN A 10 -23.66 8.72 -8.44
CA ASN A 10 -24.70 7.75 -8.09
C ASN A 10 -24.13 6.33 -8.18
N ASN A 11 -23.95 5.72 -6.99
CA ASN A 11 -23.87 4.28 -6.81
C ASN A 11 -25.20 3.65 -7.24
N ASN A 12 -25.22 3.03 -8.42
CA ASN A 12 -26.36 2.24 -8.88
C ASN A 12 -26.08 0.74 -8.71
N ASN A 13 -26.57 0.21 -7.59
CA ASN A 13 -27.03 -1.17 -7.49
C ASN A 13 -28.40 -1.25 -8.19
N HIS A 14 -28.41 -1.67 -9.47
CA HIS A 14 -29.65 -2.04 -10.16
C HIS A 14 -29.50 -3.39 -10.85
N ASN A 15 -29.95 -4.42 -10.13
CA ASN A 15 -30.17 -5.76 -10.61
C ASN A 15 -31.68 -5.92 -10.84
N SER A 16 -32.16 -5.54 -12.03
CA SER A 16 -33.40 -6.03 -12.66
C SER A 16 -33.68 -5.20 -13.92
N ASN A 17 -33.08 -5.60 -15.04
CA ASN A 17 -33.52 -5.11 -16.35
C ASN A 17 -34.15 -6.26 -17.13
N THR A 18 -35.40 -6.01 -17.49
CA THR A 18 -36.24 -6.76 -18.40
C THR A 18 -35.52 -7.04 -19.71
N SER A 19 -35.33 -8.34 -19.97
CA SER A 19 -34.74 -8.92 -21.16
C SER A 19 -35.59 -8.62 -22.41
N ARG A 20 -35.22 -7.57 -23.14
CA ARG A 20 -35.41 -7.53 -24.60
C ARG A 20 -34.27 -8.32 -25.23
N THR A 21 -34.53 -9.60 -25.48
CA THR A 21 -33.67 -10.49 -26.27
C THR A 21 -33.66 -10.06 -27.73
N THR A 22 -32.82 -9.08 -28.09
CA THR A 22 -32.24 -9.06 -29.42
C THR A 22 -31.23 -10.20 -29.46
N SER A 23 -31.55 -11.28 -30.17
CA SER A 23 -30.63 -12.38 -30.43
C SER A 23 -29.49 -11.86 -31.31
N MET A 24 -28.51 -11.18 -30.72
CA MET A 24 -27.21 -11.06 -31.35
C MET A 24 -26.66 -12.48 -31.43
N ASN A 25 -26.68 -13.04 -32.64
CA ASN A 25 -25.98 -14.26 -32.98
C ASN A 25 -24.58 -14.16 -32.40
N LYS A 26 -24.31 -14.89 -31.31
CA LYS A 26 -22.94 -15.15 -30.86
C LYS A 26 -22.27 -15.85 -32.04
N SER A 27 -21.55 -15.09 -32.86
CA SER A 27 -20.70 -15.65 -33.90
C SER A 27 -19.83 -16.71 -33.23
N LYS A 28 -19.91 -17.94 -33.73
CA LYS A 28 -19.11 -19.05 -33.23
C LYS A 28 -17.65 -18.62 -33.32
N LEU A 29 -16.96 -18.53 -32.18
CA LEU A 29 -15.53 -18.22 -32.14
C LEU A 29 -14.80 -19.22 -33.04
N ILE A 30 -14.09 -18.72 -34.05
CA ILE A 30 -13.28 -19.55 -34.94
C ILE A 30 -12.10 -20.05 -34.11
N GLN A 31 -11.93 -21.36 -34.04
CA GLN A 31 -10.75 -21.97 -33.43
C GLN A 31 -9.66 -22.09 -34.52
N PRO A 32 -8.57 -21.30 -34.46
CA PRO A 32 -7.51 -21.36 -35.45
C PRO A 32 -6.68 -22.65 -35.33
N ASN A 33 -6.12 -23.11 -36.45
CA ASN A 33 -5.05 -24.10 -36.46
C ASN A 33 -3.70 -23.36 -36.36
N PHE A 34 -2.81 -23.78 -35.47
CA PHE A 34 -1.50 -23.15 -35.32
C PHE A 34 -0.41 -23.93 -36.07
N ILE A 35 0.46 -23.20 -36.77
CA ILE A 35 1.65 -23.74 -37.45
C ILE A 35 2.86 -22.97 -36.97
N ASP A 36 3.85 -23.66 -36.37
CA ASP A 36 5.17 -23.08 -36.08
C ASP A 36 6.14 -23.40 -37.22
N LEU A 37 6.59 -22.35 -37.93
CA LEU A 37 7.52 -22.48 -39.05
C LEU A 37 8.92 -22.94 -38.65
N LYS A 38 9.31 -22.90 -37.36
CA LYS A 38 10.57 -23.50 -36.90
C LYS A 38 10.55 -25.03 -37.08
N THR A 39 9.41 -25.65 -36.79
CA THR A 39 9.26 -27.12 -36.88
C THR A 39 8.64 -27.58 -38.19
N ASN A 40 7.90 -26.69 -38.87
CA ASN A 40 7.19 -26.97 -40.12
C ASN A 40 7.50 -25.88 -41.16
N TYR A 41 8.77 -25.71 -41.51
CA TYR A 41 9.20 -24.65 -42.42
C TYR A 41 8.55 -24.80 -43.81
N ASP A 42 7.86 -23.75 -44.25
CA ASP A 42 7.27 -23.62 -45.58
C ASP A 42 7.52 -22.19 -46.09
N TYR A 43 8.41 -22.07 -47.07
CA TYR A 43 8.78 -20.77 -47.65
C TYR A 43 7.60 -20.06 -48.31
N ALA A 44 6.68 -20.80 -48.96
CA ALA A 44 5.53 -20.18 -49.61
C ALA A 44 4.58 -19.59 -48.56
N LEU A 45 4.38 -20.30 -47.45
CA LEU A 45 3.57 -19.82 -46.33
C LEU A 45 4.23 -18.64 -45.61
N LEU A 46 5.55 -18.68 -45.40
CA LEU A 46 6.33 -17.57 -44.84
C LEU A 46 6.20 -16.31 -45.71
N LYS A 47 6.43 -16.45 -47.02
CA LYS A 47 6.30 -15.34 -47.96
C LYS A 47 4.88 -14.79 -47.99
N GLN A 48 3.87 -15.65 -47.94
CA GLN A 48 2.47 -15.22 -47.87
C GLN A 48 2.19 -14.43 -46.58
N PHE A 49 2.67 -14.89 -45.43
CA PHE A 49 2.56 -14.14 -44.17
C PHE A 49 3.24 -12.77 -44.27
N TYR A 50 4.45 -12.73 -44.84
CA TYR A 50 5.20 -11.50 -45.00
C TYR A 50 4.46 -10.49 -45.92
N ASP A 51 4.06 -10.93 -47.11
CA ASP A 51 3.36 -10.09 -48.08
C ASP A 51 1.97 -9.61 -47.59
N GLU A 52 1.21 -10.49 -46.92
CA GLU A 52 -0.19 -10.19 -46.52
C GLU A 52 -0.31 -9.48 -45.16
N LEU A 53 0.65 -9.67 -44.25
CA LEU A 53 0.57 -9.15 -42.89
C LEU A 53 1.74 -8.25 -42.50
N MET A 54 2.98 -8.58 -42.83
CA MET A 54 4.12 -7.71 -42.47
C MET A 54 4.09 -6.41 -43.27
N VAL A 55 4.21 -6.49 -44.59
CA VAL A 55 4.31 -5.31 -45.47
C VAL A 55 3.17 -4.29 -45.25
N PRO A 56 1.89 -4.70 -45.12
CA PRO A 56 0.80 -3.74 -44.91
C PRO A 56 0.76 -3.10 -43.51
N ASN A 57 1.39 -3.69 -42.50
CA ASN A 57 1.39 -3.17 -41.12
C ASN A 57 2.65 -2.34 -40.78
N PHE A 58 3.60 -2.21 -41.70
CA PHE A 58 4.81 -1.40 -41.54
C PHE A 58 5.04 -0.57 -42.82
N PRO A 59 4.36 0.57 -42.95
CA PRO A 59 4.39 1.37 -44.18
C PRO A 59 5.73 2.07 -44.41
N LYS A 60 6.56 2.21 -43.37
CA LYS A 60 7.92 2.73 -43.49
C LYS A 60 8.87 1.56 -43.72
N GLU A 61 9.54 1.57 -44.87
CA GLU A 61 10.46 0.51 -45.27
C GLU A 61 11.63 0.33 -44.27
N GLU A 62 12.04 1.40 -43.60
CA GLU A 62 13.07 1.39 -42.56
C GLU A 62 12.66 0.67 -41.25
N GLU A 63 11.36 0.46 -41.02
CA GLU A 63 10.83 -0.31 -39.88
C GLU A 63 10.62 -1.80 -40.24
N LEU A 64 10.71 -2.16 -41.53
CA LEU A 64 10.55 -3.53 -42.02
C LEU A 64 11.88 -4.27 -42.02
N GLU A 65 11.94 -5.40 -41.32
CA GLU A 65 13.05 -6.34 -41.49
C GLU A 65 12.90 -7.12 -42.81
N PRO A 66 13.91 -7.13 -43.71
CA PRO A 66 13.83 -7.85 -44.98
C PRO A 66 13.50 -9.33 -44.82
N LEU A 67 12.66 -9.88 -45.70
CA LEU A 67 12.28 -11.29 -45.70
C LEU A 67 13.51 -12.22 -45.78
N GLU A 68 14.55 -11.79 -46.48
CA GLU A 68 15.81 -12.51 -46.63
C GLU A 68 16.48 -12.79 -45.27
N ASN A 69 16.41 -11.84 -44.33
CA ASN A 69 16.96 -12.02 -42.98
C ASN A 69 16.22 -13.15 -42.24
N TRP A 70 14.90 -13.23 -42.38
CA TRP A 70 14.11 -14.28 -41.74
C TRP A 70 14.43 -15.66 -42.31
N VAL A 71 14.63 -15.74 -43.63
CA VAL A 71 15.06 -16.98 -44.31
C VAL A 71 16.45 -17.41 -43.83
N GLU A 72 17.38 -16.47 -43.66
CA GLU A 72 18.71 -16.73 -43.11
C GLU A 72 18.64 -17.30 -41.69
N MET A 73 17.82 -16.71 -40.81
CA MET A 73 17.64 -17.18 -39.42
C MET A 73 17.12 -18.62 -39.32
N PHE A 74 16.24 -19.06 -40.24
CA PHE A 74 15.81 -20.46 -40.30
C PHE A 74 16.91 -21.39 -40.86
N ASN A 75 17.73 -20.91 -41.79
CA ASN A 75 18.79 -21.72 -42.40
C ASN A 75 19.94 -21.97 -41.44
N GLU A 76 20.37 -20.97 -40.66
CA GLU A 76 21.44 -21.13 -39.66
C GLU A 76 21.10 -22.23 -38.65
N GLN A 77 19.85 -22.30 -38.19
CA GLN A 77 19.38 -23.33 -37.25
C GLN A 77 19.34 -24.74 -37.85
N ASN A 78 19.11 -24.86 -39.16
CA ASN A 78 19.06 -26.16 -39.85
C ASN A 78 20.45 -26.75 -40.10
N ILE A 79 21.49 -25.90 -40.16
CA ILE A 79 22.88 -26.35 -40.34
C ILE A 79 23.38 -27.03 -39.08
N ASP A 80 23.13 -26.45 -37.90
CA ASP A 80 23.59 -27.00 -36.62
C ASP A 80 22.98 -28.38 -36.32
N ASN A 81 21.69 -28.59 -36.63
CA ASN A 81 21.00 -29.87 -36.41
C ASN A 81 21.52 -31.03 -37.29
N ASN A 82 22.15 -30.74 -38.42
CA ASN A 82 22.70 -31.77 -39.32
C ASN A 82 24.15 -32.14 -39.01
N SER A 83 24.84 -31.35 -38.16
CA SER A 83 26.17 -31.67 -37.65
C SER A 83 26.09 -32.69 -36.51
N ASN A 84 25.74 -33.94 -36.84
CA ASN A 84 25.71 -35.10 -35.94
C ASN A 84 27.11 -35.55 -35.47
N GLU A 85 28.03 -34.62 -35.18
CA GLU A 85 29.16 -34.94 -34.31
C GLU A 85 28.63 -34.93 -32.88
N SER A 86 28.57 -36.12 -32.28
CA SER A 86 28.14 -36.35 -30.90
C SER A 86 28.84 -35.38 -29.94
N LEU A 87 28.13 -34.32 -29.55
CA LEU A 87 28.50 -33.44 -28.44
C LEU A 87 28.79 -34.33 -27.22
N PRO A 88 29.97 -34.23 -26.59
CA PRO A 88 30.30 -35.02 -25.42
C PRO A 88 29.28 -34.71 -24.32
N LEU A 89 28.59 -35.75 -23.88
CA LEU A 89 27.66 -35.75 -22.76
C LEU A 89 28.21 -34.90 -21.62
N PHE A 90 27.47 -33.86 -21.24
CA PHE A 90 27.68 -32.96 -20.09
C PHE A 90 28.67 -33.51 -19.05
N GLN A 91 29.92 -33.03 -19.11
CA GLN A 91 30.83 -33.20 -17.98
C GLN A 91 30.39 -32.27 -16.86
N ASP A 92 30.24 -32.87 -15.68
CA ASP A 92 29.84 -32.28 -14.41
C ASP A 92 30.47 -30.90 -14.16
N PRO A 93 29.69 -29.80 -14.11
CA PRO A 93 30.21 -28.44 -13.94
C PRO A 93 30.89 -28.22 -12.58
N PHE A 94 30.75 -29.15 -11.63
CA PHE A 94 31.44 -29.09 -10.35
C PHE A 94 32.86 -29.68 -10.36
N LYS A 95 33.28 -30.38 -11.43
CA LYS A 95 34.58 -31.06 -11.45
C LYS A 95 35.75 -30.14 -11.85
N SER A 96 35.49 -29.02 -12.53
CA SER A 96 36.51 -28.04 -12.93
C SER A 96 36.89 -27.04 -11.82
N LEU A 97 36.14 -26.99 -10.72
CA LEU A 97 36.38 -26.05 -9.61
C LEU A 97 37.41 -26.56 -8.58
N ILE A 98 37.88 -27.81 -8.67
CA ILE A 98 38.75 -28.42 -7.65
C ILE A 98 40.22 -28.56 -8.10
N GLU A 99 40.54 -28.43 -9.38
CA GLU A 99 41.93 -28.52 -9.86
C GLU A 99 42.54 -27.12 -10.05
N GLY A 100 43.26 -26.66 -9.03
CA GLY A 100 43.93 -25.36 -8.94
C GLY A 100 45.06 -25.14 -9.94
N GLY A 101 44.71 -24.95 -11.21
CA GLY A 101 45.58 -24.47 -12.27
C GLY A 101 45.23 -23.03 -12.65
N VAL A 102 46.24 -22.17 -12.70
CA VAL A 102 46.18 -20.77 -13.15
C VAL A 102 45.39 -20.65 -14.47
N ILE A 103 44.14 -20.20 -14.41
CA ILE A 103 43.33 -19.88 -15.57
C ILE A 103 43.89 -18.60 -16.17
N LYS A 104 44.44 -18.69 -17.38
CA LYS A 104 44.69 -17.51 -18.21
C LYS A 104 43.33 -16.99 -18.64
N ASN A 105 43.00 -15.77 -18.21
CA ASN A 105 41.79 -15.03 -18.56
C ASN A 105 41.76 -14.69 -20.07
N GLU A 106 41.44 -15.67 -20.91
CA GLU A 106 40.85 -15.45 -22.23
C GLU A 106 39.31 -15.60 -22.13
N GLU A 107 38.70 -14.88 -21.18
CA GLU A 107 37.24 -14.75 -21.04
C GLU A 107 36.69 -13.66 -21.98
N ASN A 108 37.01 -13.74 -23.27
CA ASN A 108 36.11 -13.15 -24.27
C ASN A 108 35.05 -14.20 -24.57
N THR A 109 34.11 -14.35 -23.64
CA THR A 109 32.90 -15.16 -23.79
C THR A 109 32.04 -14.51 -24.87
N LYS A 110 32.37 -14.80 -26.14
CA LYS A 110 31.47 -14.58 -27.26
C LYS A 110 30.20 -15.35 -26.93
N PHE A 111 29.13 -14.63 -26.59
CA PHE A 111 27.82 -15.23 -26.37
C PHE A 111 27.53 -16.13 -27.59
N SER A 112 27.24 -17.41 -27.35
CA SER A 112 26.95 -18.35 -28.43
C SER A 112 25.78 -17.79 -29.24
N LYS A 113 25.97 -17.64 -30.55
CA LYS A 113 24.98 -17.12 -31.53
C LYS A 113 23.68 -17.92 -31.63
N GLU A 114 23.45 -18.86 -30.74
CA GLU A 114 22.38 -19.84 -30.83
C GLU A 114 21.04 -19.20 -30.40
N VAL A 115 20.44 -18.39 -31.28
CA VAL A 115 19.08 -17.86 -31.07
C VAL A 115 18.07 -18.83 -31.69
N SER A 116 17.04 -19.19 -30.94
CA SER A 116 15.91 -19.99 -31.45
C SER A 116 14.82 -19.07 -31.97
N PHE A 117 14.59 -19.07 -33.28
CA PHE A 117 13.68 -18.18 -34.00
C PHE A 117 12.40 -18.93 -34.37
N HIS A 118 11.26 -18.32 -34.10
CA HIS A 118 9.95 -18.91 -34.30
C HIS A 118 9.03 -17.93 -35.02
N ILE A 119 8.19 -18.49 -35.90
CA ILE A 119 7.05 -17.79 -36.47
C ILE A 119 5.85 -18.72 -36.34
N VAL A 120 4.92 -18.36 -35.45
CA VAL A 120 3.68 -19.12 -35.22
C VAL A 120 2.53 -18.43 -35.92
N LEU A 121 1.90 -19.13 -36.85
CA LEU A 121 0.80 -18.64 -37.68
C LEU A 121 -0.53 -19.24 -37.23
N ALA A 122 -1.57 -18.40 -37.14
CA ALA A 122 -2.95 -18.82 -36.95
C ALA A 122 -3.65 -18.96 -38.31
N ILE A 123 -4.02 -20.18 -38.68
CA ILE A 123 -4.66 -20.53 -39.95
C ILE A 123 -6.15 -20.79 -39.75
N ASN A 124 -6.97 -20.23 -40.64
CA ASN A 124 -8.41 -20.49 -40.63
C ASN A 124 -8.69 -21.94 -41.09
N PRO A 125 -9.27 -22.82 -40.23
CA PRO A 125 -9.50 -24.22 -40.58
C PRO A 125 -10.52 -24.41 -41.70
N ASN A 126 -11.43 -23.43 -41.90
CA ASN A 126 -12.49 -23.54 -42.89
C ASN A 126 -12.08 -23.01 -44.28
N HIS A 127 -10.81 -22.65 -44.46
CA HIS A 127 -10.36 -22.05 -45.72
C HIS A 127 -10.45 -23.03 -46.90
N ASP A 128 -10.35 -24.35 -46.67
CA ASP A 128 -10.36 -25.36 -47.74
C ASP A 128 -11.77 -25.71 -48.26
N ASP A 129 -12.83 -25.17 -47.64
CA ASP A 129 -14.21 -25.32 -48.13
C ASP A 129 -14.43 -24.47 -49.40
N GLN A 130 -14.27 -25.11 -50.57
CA GLN A 130 -14.36 -24.50 -51.91
C GLN A 130 -15.60 -23.62 -52.14
N GLN A 131 -16.71 -23.84 -51.41
CA GLN A 131 -17.92 -23.03 -51.52
C GLN A 131 -17.78 -21.62 -50.89
N GLN A 132 -16.93 -21.45 -49.87
CA GLN A 132 -16.71 -20.15 -49.23
C GLN A 132 -15.65 -19.31 -49.97
N GLN A 133 -14.69 -19.95 -50.64
CA GLN A 133 -13.63 -19.28 -51.40
C GLN A 133 -14.17 -18.40 -52.54
N GLN A 134 -15.33 -18.73 -53.13
CA GLN A 134 -15.93 -17.93 -54.20
C GLN A 134 -16.71 -16.71 -53.69
N GLN A 135 -17.10 -16.65 -52.41
CA GLN A 135 -17.95 -15.58 -51.88
C GLN A 135 -17.24 -14.62 -50.91
N GLN A 136 -16.12 -15.01 -50.29
CA GLN A 136 -15.40 -14.15 -49.35
C GLN A 136 -13.89 -14.23 -49.62
N LYS A 137 -13.33 -13.17 -50.20
CA LYS A 137 -11.88 -12.97 -50.45
C LYS A 137 -11.11 -12.73 -49.13
N ARG A 138 -11.29 -13.59 -48.13
CA ARG A 138 -10.62 -13.50 -46.83
C ARG A 138 -9.27 -14.23 -46.89
N SER A 139 -8.28 -13.72 -46.19
CA SER A 139 -6.97 -14.37 -46.07
C SER A 139 -7.09 -15.72 -45.35
N LYS A 140 -6.27 -16.68 -45.75
CA LYS A 140 -6.05 -17.95 -45.05
C LYS A 140 -5.38 -17.73 -43.68
N ILE A 141 -4.52 -16.71 -43.58
CA ILE A 141 -3.73 -16.39 -42.40
C ILE A 141 -4.49 -15.36 -41.56
N MET A 142 -4.97 -15.79 -40.40
CA MET A 142 -5.73 -14.94 -39.49
C MET A 142 -4.82 -13.98 -38.71
N GLY A 143 -3.57 -14.38 -38.47
CA GLY A 143 -2.56 -13.61 -37.77
C GLY A 143 -1.29 -14.44 -37.56
N GLY A 144 -0.26 -13.81 -36.99
CA GLY A 144 1.00 -14.47 -36.68
C GLY A 144 1.75 -13.78 -35.54
N VAL A 145 2.65 -14.51 -34.91
CA VAL A 145 3.56 -14.01 -33.89
C VAL A 145 4.98 -14.47 -34.22
N VAL A 146 5.92 -13.53 -34.23
CA VAL A 146 7.35 -13.74 -34.47
C VAL A 146 8.08 -13.53 -33.16
N PHE A 147 8.89 -14.48 -32.75
CA PHE A 147 9.62 -14.39 -31.49
C PHE A 147 10.91 -15.19 -31.50
N GLU A 148 11.80 -14.79 -30.60
CA GLU A 148 13.14 -15.33 -30.42
C GLU A 148 13.29 -15.83 -28.99
N TYR A 149 14.03 -16.92 -28.81
CA TYR A 149 14.50 -17.39 -27.52
C TYR A 149 16.03 -17.31 -27.47
N TYR A 150 16.54 -16.69 -26.41
CA TYR A 150 17.95 -16.42 -26.13
C TYR A 150 18.44 -17.37 -25.02
N PRO A 151 19.08 -18.49 -25.37
CA PRO A 151 19.47 -19.54 -24.42
C PRO A 151 20.45 -19.09 -23.35
N SER A 152 21.43 -18.25 -23.72
CA SER A 152 22.49 -17.79 -22.83
C SER A 152 21.97 -17.05 -21.60
N ILE A 153 20.80 -16.44 -21.71
CA ILE A 153 20.14 -15.63 -20.67
C ILE A 153 18.75 -16.17 -20.29
N ASN A 154 18.31 -17.28 -20.92
CA ASN A 154 16.99 -17.88 -20.77
C ASN A 154 15.82 -16.89 -20.89
N CYS A 155 15.86 -16.02 -21.91
CA CYS A 155 14.85 -14.99 -22.17
C CYS A 155 14.19 -15.18 -23.54
N GLY A 156 12.97 -14.69 -23.70
CA GLY A 156 12.30 -14.59 -25.00
C GLY A 156 12.06 -13.14 -25.38
N CYS A 157 11.98 -12.86 -26.68
CA CYS A 157 11.56 -11.56 -27.22
C CYS A 157 10.50 -11.79 -28.29
N VAL A 158 9.33 -11.17 -28.17
CA VAL A 158 8.30 -11.15 -29.22
C VAL A 158 8.48 -9.88 -30.03
N THR A 159 9.02 -10.04 -31.22
CA THR A 159 9.34 -8.93 -32.14
C THR A 159 8.09 -8.44 -32.86
N TYR A 160 7.24 -9.36 -33.32
CA TYR A 160 6.04 -9.02 -34.08
C TYR A 160 4.81 -9.78 -33.60
N LEU A 161 3.68 -9.07 -33.40
CA LEU A 161 2.38 -9.65 -33.12
C LEU A 161 1.33 -9.02 -34.05
N LEU A 162 0.89 -9.79 -35.03
CA LEU A 162 0.06 -9.29 -36.12
C LEU A 162 -1.27 -10.05 -36.20
N VAL A 163 -2.34 -9.30 -36.39
CA VAL A 163 -3.69 -9.85 -36.63
C VAL A 163 -4.26 -9.20 -37.87
N ASN A 164 -4.69 -10.04 -38.81
CA ASN A 164 -5.35 -9.63 -40.03
C ASN A 164 -6.61 -8.82 -39.69
N THR A 165 -6.84 -7.71 -40.39
CA THR A 165 -7.94 -6.78 -40.14
C THR A 165 -9.30 -7.46 -40.10
N ASP A 166 -9.52 -8.50 -40.91
CA ASP A 166 -10.77 -9.27 -40.97
C ASP A 166 -11.05 -10.10 -39.70
N TYR A 167 -10.01 -10.32 -38.89
CA TYR A 167 -10.05 -11.19 -37.70
C TYR A 167 -9.78 -10.42 -36.39
N ARG A 168 -9.60 -9.10 -36.44
CA ARG A 168 -9.43 -8.26 -35.24
C ARG A 168 -10.68 -8.27 -34.36
N GLY A 169 -10.50 -8.01 -33.07
CA GLY A 169 -11.60 -7.98 -32.08
C GLY A 169 -12.12 -9.36 -31.65
N GLN A 170 -11.56 -10.46 -32.16
CA GLN A 170 -11.97 -11.83 -31.82
C GLN A 170 -11.08 -12.49 -30.73
N GLY A 171 -10.18 -11.71 -30.10
CA GLY A 171 -9.25 -12.23 -29.09
C GLY A 171 -8.01 -12.92 -29.63
N LEU A 172 -7.81 -12.98 -30.96
CA LEU A 172 -6.74 -13.75 -31.59
C LEU A 172 -5.32 -13.36 -31.13
N ALA A 173 -5.07 -12.07 -30.87
CA ALA A 173 -3.78 -11.61 -30.36
C ALA A 173 -3.41 -12.25 -29.02
N GLY A 174 -4.38 -12.44 -28.13
CA GLY A 174 -4.15 -13.10 -26.85
C GLY A 174 -3.85 -14.59 -27.03
N VAL A 175 -4.52 -15.26 -27.95
CA VAL A 175 -4.27 -16.68 -28.24
C VAL A 175 -2.88 -16.87 -28.87
N LEU A 176 -2.49 -16.02 -29.83
CA LEU A 176 -1.14 -16.05 -30.41
C LEU A 176 -0.06 -15.82 -29.36
N LEU A 177 -0.26 -14.86 -28.45
CA LEU A 177 0.68 -14.59 -27.36
C LEU A 177 0.77 -15.75 -26.36
N GLU A 178 -0.34 -16.43 -26.08
CA GLU A 178 -0.35 -17.65 -25.26
C GLU A 178 0.45 -18.79 -25.94
N GLN A 179 0.32 -18.94 -27.27
CA GLN A 179 1.10 -19.92 -28.02
C GLN A 179 2.60 -19.59 -28.01
N SER A 180 2.99 -18.33 -28.23
CA SER A 180 4.41 -17.95 -28.17
C SER A 180 4.98 -18.12 -26.76
N GLN A 181 4.23 -17.74 -25.72
CA GLN A 181 4.61 -18.01 -24.33
C GLN A 181 4.79 -19.51 -24.09
N HIS A 182 3.86 -20.35 -24.54
CA HIS A 182 3.97 -21.80 -24.38
C HIS A 182 5.27 -22.34 -25.00
N GLN A 183 5.56 -21.94 -26.24
CA GLN A 183 6.73 -22.39 -26.97
C GLN A 183 8.03 -21.92 -26.31
N LEU A 184 8.13 -20.63 -25.94
CA LEU A 184 9.26 -20.08 -25.19
C LEU A 184 9.51 -20.83 -23.88
N MET A 185 8.44 -21.24 -23.18
CA MET A 185 8.56 -22.03 -21.95
C MET A 185 9.06 -23.46 -22.21
N LEU A 186 8.72 -24.05 -23.37
CA LEU A 186 9.26 -25.34 -23.80
C LEU A 186 10.74 -25.23 -24.18
N ASP A 187 11.13 -24.18 -24.88
CA ASP A 187 12.54 -23.93 -25.24
C ASP A 187 13.41 -23.73 -23.99
N GLY A 188 12.92 -23.01 -22.97
CA GLY A 188 13.60 -22.94 -21.67
C GLY A 188 13.76 -24.30 -21.00
N LYS A 189 12.70 -25.12 -20.98
CA LYS A 189 12.73 -26.45 -20.37
C LYS A 189 13.64 -27.43 -21.10
N SER A 190 13.67 -27.39 -22.43
CA SER A 190 14.53 -28.27 -23.24
C SER A 190 16.01 -28.00 -23.00
N ARG A 191 16.36 -26.80 -22.53
CA ARG A 191 17.73 -26.39 -22.15
C ARG A 191 18.03 -26.53 -20.65
N GLY A 192 17.17 -27.20 -19.89
CA GLY A 192 17.39 -27.49 -18.48
C GLY A 192 16.86 -26.44 -17.50
N HIS A 193 16.23 -25.36 -17.98
CA HIS A 193 15.55 -24.40 -17.10
C HIS A 193 14.18 -24.96 -16.71
N LEU A 194 14.10 -25.62 -15.54
CA LEU A 194 12.89 -26.29 -15.06
C LEU A 194 11.66 -25.36 -15.00
N GLY A 195 11.88 -24.08 -14.67
CA GLY A 195 10.86 -23.04 -14.65
C GLY A 195 10.39 -22.56 -16.03
N GLY A 196 11.03 -23.01 -17.12
CA GLY A 196 10.85 -22.47 -18.48
C GLY A 196 11.63 -21.17 -18.70
N CYS A 197 11.17 -20.37 -19.65
CA CYS A 197 11.73 -19.06 -19.96
C CYS A 197 11.55 -18.09 -18.79
N ASN A 198 12.60 -17.35 -18.40
CA ASN A 198 12.58 -16.45 -17.24
C ASN A 198 11.68 -15.23 -17.50
N VAL A 199 11.77 -14.65 -18.69
CA VAL A 199 11.11 -13.39 -19.05
C VAL A 199 10.85 -13.34 -20.55
N ILE A 200 9.75 -12.70 -20.94
CA ILE A 200 9.37 -12.51 -22.35
C ILE A 200 9.20 -11.01 -22.59
N PHE A 201 10.12 -10.44 -23.37
CA PHE A 201 10.14 -9.03 -23.73
C PHE A 201 9.33 -8.74 -24.99
N LEU A 202 8.80 -7.53 -25.10
CA LEU A 202 8.17 -7.00 -26.31
C LEU A 202 8.48 -5.52 -26.45
N GLU A 203 8.56 -5.04 -27.69
CA GLU A 203 8.70 -3.62 -27.99
C GLU A 203 7.36 -3.03 -28.44
N THR A 204 7.12 -1.75 -28.14
CA THR A 204 5.97 -1.00 -28.66
C THR A 204 6.32 0.47 -28.83
N ASN A 205 5.72 1.12 -29.82
CA ASN A 205 5.81 2.58 -29.97
C ASN A 205 5.32 3.31 -28.71
N SER A 206 5.99 4.39 -28.36
CA SER A 206 5.59 5.33 -27.33
C SER A 206 4.44 6.19 -27.82
N ALA A 207 3.37 6.27 -27.02
CA ALA A 207 2.24 7.18 -27.27
C ALA A 207 2.61 8.65 -27.07
N GLU A 208 3.74 8.93 -26.42
CA GLU A 208 4.25 10.30 -26.24
C GLU A 208 5.03 10.78 -27.48
N LYS A 209 5.72 9.86 -28.16
CA LYS A 209 6.63 10.19 -29.27
C LYS A 209 5.99 10.02 -30.65
N ILE A 210 5.11 9.03 -30.80
CA ILE A 210 4.47 8.69 -32.06
C ILE A 210 3.02 9.14 -32.06
N LYS A 211 2.65 9.96 -33.06
CA LYS A 211 1.26 10.38 -33.26
C LYS A 211 0.45 9.25 -33.87
N LYS A 212 -0.86 9.29 -33.64
CA LYS A 212 -1.81 8.28 -34.14
C LYS A 212 -1.76 8.09 -35.65
N GLU A 213 -1.55 9.17 -36.39
CA GLU A 213 -1.48 9.22 -37.85
C GLU A 213 -0.18 8.65 -38.43
N ASP A 214 0.87 8.53 -37.61
CA ASP A 214 2.18 8.00 -38.00
C ASP A 214 2.33 6.51 -37.66
N ASP A 215 1.26 5.86 -37.19
CA ASP A 215 1.22 4.45 -36.80
C ASP A 215 -0.04 3.75 -37.36
N VAL A 216 0.01 2.43 -37.54
CA VAL A 216 -1.11 1.60 -38.01
C VAL A 216 -2.20 1.44 -36.94
N MET A 217 -1.84 1.64 -35.69
CA MET A 217 -2.74 1.70 -34.54
C MET A 217 -2.29 2.82 -33.62
N ASP A 218 -3.24 3.56 -33.05
CA ASP A 218 -2.99 4.51 -31.97
C ASP A 218 -2.16 3.82 -30.85
N PRO A 219 -0.92 4.27 -30.58
CA PRO A 219 -0.06 3.61 -29.61
C PRO A 219 -0.70 3.51 -28.22
N ALA A 220 -1.48 4.51 -27.79
CA ALA A 220 -2.17 4.47 -26.49
C ALA A 220 -3.23 3.36 -26.47
N GLN A 221 -3.93 3.15 -27.59
CA GLN A 221 -4.87 2.04 -27.74
C GLN A 221 -4.14 0.68 -27.72
N ARG A 222 -2.96 0.59 -28.36
CA ARG A 222 -2.11 -0.60 -28.33
C ARG A 222 -1.65 -0.92 -26.90
N HIS A 223 -1.23 0.08 -26.13
CA HIS A 223 -0.84 -0.07 -24.73
C HIS A 223 -2.00 -0.62 -23.87
N ILE A 224 -3.23 -0.14 -24.07
CA ILE A 224 -4.42 -0.68 -23.38
C ILE A 224 -4.65 -2.16 -23.71
N ILE A 225 -4.46 -2.55 -24.97
CA ILE A 225 -4.58 -3.95 -25.39
C ILE A 225 -3.49 -4.79 -24.72
N PHE A 226 -2.23 -4.37 -24.82
CA PHE A 226 -1.09 -5.09 -24.25
C PHE A 226 -1.20 -5.22 -22.73
N TYR A 227 -1.63 -4.16 -22.04
CA TYR A 227 -1.89 -4.19 -20.60
C TYR A 227 -2.89 -5.28 -20.19
N LYS A 228 -4.00 -5.40 -20.94
CA LYS A 228 -5.03 -6.45 -20.73
C LYS A 228 -4.51 -7.85 -21.04
N LEU A 229 -3.52 -7.97 -21.91
CA LEU A 229 -2.82 -9.23 -22.19
C LEU A 229 -1.75 -9.56 -21.14
N GLY A 230 -1.63 -8.77 -20.07
CA GLY A 230 -0.65 -9.00 -19.02
C GLY A 230 0.73 -8.44 -19.31
N ILE A 231 0.89 -7.56 -20.30
CA ILE A 231 2.17 -6.89 -20.58
C ILE A 231 2.30 -5.66 -19.67
N ARG A 232 3.51 -5.32 -19.24
CA ARG A 232 3.84 -4.15 -18.42
C ARG A 232 5.09 -3.44 -18.96
N LEU A 233 5.16 -2.13 -18.77
CA LEU A 233 6.29 -1.31 -19.21
C LEU A 233 7.48 -1.47 -18.24
N LEU A 234 8.70 -1.64 -18.75
CA LEU A 234 9.91 -1.60 -17.92
C LEU A 234 10.30 -0.15 -17.63
N ASP A 235 10.55 0.17 -16.36
CA ASP A 235 10.86 1.53 -15.91
C ASP A 235 12.34 1.91 -16.18
N PHE A 236 12.74 2.05 -17.44
CA PHE A 236 14.03 2.61 -17.90
C PHE A 236 13.91 3.27 -19.29
N ASP A 237 14.86 4.13 -19.68
CA ASP A 237 14.84 4.84 -20.97
C ASP A 237 15.38 3.93 -22.07
N TYR A 238 14.53 3.06 -22.61
CA TYR A 238 14.92 2.12 -23.65
C TYR A 238 15.30 2.81 -24.96
N VAL A 239 16.39 2.35 -25.58
CA VAL A 239 16.84 2.70 -26.92
C VAL A 239 17.18 1.41 -27.66
N GLN A 240 16.54 1.20 -28.80
CA GLN A 240 16.81 0.05 -29.64
C GLN A 240 18.12 0.30 -30.43
N PRO A 241 19.03 -0.70 -30.52
CA PRO A 241 20.21 -0.60 -31.37
C PRO A 241 19.80 -0.47 -32.85
N PRO A 242 20.68 0.01 -33.74
CA PRO A 242 20.40 0.02 -35.17
C PRO A 242 20.18 -1.42 -35.68
N LEU A 243 19.23 -1.59 -36.61
CA LEU A 243 18.89 -2.90 -37.19
C LEU A 243 19.51 -3.12 -38.58
N SER A 244 19.95 -2.04 -39.22
CA SER A 244 20.63 -2.04 -40.52
C SER A 244 21.75 -0.99 -40.56
N LYS A 245 22.59 -1.00 -41.61
CA LYS A 245 23.67 0.00 -41.75
C LYS A 245 23.12 1.39 -42.10
N GLU A 246 21.92 1.43 -42.64
CA GLU A 246 21.21 2.63 -43.09
C GLU A 246 20.30 3.22 -42.00
N SER A 247 19.89 2.40 -41.03
CA SER A 247 19.02 2.84 -39.93
C SER A 247 19.82 3.32 -38.71
N GLY A 248 19.35 4.42 -38.10
CA GLY A 248 19.86 4.87 -36.81
C GLY A 248 19.29 4.05 -35.65
N LYS A 249 19.70 4.41 -34.43
CA LYS A 249 19.07 3.92 -33.19
C LYS A 249 17.61 4.40 -33.12
N CYS A 250 16.70 3.55 -32.67
CA CYS A 250 15.31 3.95 -32.48
C CYS A 250 15.04 4.33 -31.02
N ARG A 251 14.60 5.57 -30.79
CA ARG A 251 14.26 6.11 -29.46
C ARG A 251 12.76 6.17 -29.22
N ASP A 252 11.94 5.79 -30.20
CA ASP A 252 10.49 5.91 -30.14
C ASP A 252 9.81 4.70 -29.50
N LEU A 253 10.59 3.64 -29.23
CA LEU A 253 10.12 2.41 -28.64
C LEU A 253 10.19 2.40 -27.11
N LEU A 254 9.30 1.61 -26.54
CA LEU A 254 9.27 1.23 -25.14
C LEU A 254 9.55 -0.27 -25.05
N LEU A 255 10.42 -0.68 -24.13
CA LEU A 255 10.60 -2.09 -23.80
C LEU A 255 9.59 -2.50 -22.72
N THR A 256 8.88 -3.60 -22.98
CA THR A 256 7.84 -4.14 -22.11
C THR A 256 8.10 -5.61 -21.80
N CYS A 257 7.39 -6.14 -20.81
CA CYS A 257 7.52 -7.51 -20.34
C CYS A 257 6.14 -8.15 -20.17
N LEU A 258 5.96 -9.38 -20.62
CA LEU A 258 4.78 -10.19 -20.33
C LEU A 258 4.86 -10.75 -18.90
N LEU A 259 3.81 -10.54 -18.11
CA LEU A 259 3.68 -11.12 -16.77
C LEU A 259 3.47 -12.63 -16.87
N THR A 260 4.42 -13.38 -16.36
CA THR A 260 4.35 -14.84 -16.20
C THR A 260 4.53 -15.22 -14.73
N ASN A 261 4.35 -16.49 -14.40
CA ASN A 261 4.59 -16.99 -13.04
C ASN A 261 6.06 -16.86 -12.59
N ASN A 262 6.99 -16.62 -13.53
CA ASN A 262 8.41 -16.44 -13.25
C ASN A 262 8.76 -14.98 -12.91
N ILE A 263 7.85 -14.03 -13.14
CA ILE A 263 8.08 -12.62 -12.83
C ILE A 263 7.85 -12.40 -11.33
N PRO A 264 8.87 -11.95 -10.58
CA PRO A 264 8.73 -11.76 -9.14
C PRO A 264 7.83 -10.54 -8.83
N LYS A 265 7.25 -10.59 -7.63
CA LYS A 265 6.38 -9.54 -7.10
C LYS A 265 6.69 -9.23 -5.65
N TYR A 266 6.39 -8.01 -5.23
CA TYR A 266 6.48 -7.55 -3.85
C TYR A 266 5.28 -6.67 -3.51
N TYR A 267 5.12 -6.37 -2.22
CA TYR A 267 4.04 -5.50 -1.74
C TYR A 267 4.62 -4.19 -1.21
N LEU A 268 4.12 -3.06 -1.71
CA LEU A 268 4.32 -1.75 -1.10
C LEU A 268 2.98 -1.31 -0.48
N GLY A 269 2.89 -1.32 0.85
CA GLY A 269 1.63 -1.09 1.54
C GLY A 269 0.61 -2.18 1.18
N LYS A 270 -0.49 -1.77 0.52
CA LYS A 270 -1.55 -2.69 0.04
C LYS A 270 -1.43 -3.05 -1.45
N GLU A 271 -0.47 -2.47 -2.16
CA GLU A 271 -0.34 -2.64 -3.60
C GLU A 271 0.63 -3.77 -3.94
N GLU A 272 0.17 -4.71 -4.76
CA GLU A 272 1.02 -5.73 -5.39
C GLU A 272 1.75 -5.11 -6.57
N ARG A 273 3.07 -5.31 -6.65
CA ARG A 273 3.91 -4.75 -7.71
C ARG A 273 4.82 -5.81 -8.28
N TYR A 274 4.95 -5.82 -9.60
CA TYR A 274 5.86 -6.69 -10.32
C TYR A 274 7.16 -5.95 -10.61
N TYR A 275 8.26 -6.68 -10.66
CA TYR A 275 9.56 -6.13 -11.03
C TYR A 275 10.37 -7.15 -11.81
N LEU A 276 11.39 -6.68 -12.50
CA LEU A 276 12.42 -7.51 -13.13
C LEU A 276 13.75 -7.32 -12.37
N PRO A 277 14.50 -8.39 -12.04
CA PRO A 277 15.85 -8.25 -11.54
C PRO A 277 16.72 -7.49 -12.55
N SER A 278 17.47 -6.49 -12.10
CA SER A 278 18.29 -5.65 -12.98
C SER A 278 19.36 -6.43 -13.71
N SER A 279 19.95 -7.44 -13.07
CA SER A 279 20.91 -8.34 -13.70
C SER A 279 20.33 -9.07 -14.91
N LEU A 280 19.06 -9.49 -14.84
CA LEU A 280 18.36 -10.15 -15.95
C LEU A 280 18.12 -9.18 -17.10
N LEU A 281 17.65 -7.96 -16.81
CA LEU A 281 17.44 -6.93 -17.83
C LEU A 281 18.77 -6.50 -18.47
N LYS A 282 19.81 -6.31 -17.67
CA LYS A 282 21.17 -5.95 -18.12
C LYS A 282 21.68 -6.97 -19.13
N ASN A 283 21.62 -8.25 -18.77
CA ASN A 283 22.06 -9.33 -19.64
C ASN A 283 21.25 -9.37 -20.94
N PHE A 284 19.93 -9.15 -20.88
CA PHE A 284 19.11 -9.05 -22.09
C PHE A 284 19.53 -7.89 -22.99
N VAL A 285 19.62 -6.66 -22.45
CA VAL A 285 20.00 -5.49 -23.27
C VAL A 285 21.40 -5.66 -23.83
N GLN A 286 22.35 -6.23 -23.07
CA GLN A 286 23.69 -6.52 -23.55
C GLN A 286 23.69 -7.53 -24.71
N VAL A 287 23.01 -8.67 -24.56
CA VAL A 287 22.92 -9.69 -25.63
C VAL A 287 22.19 -9.17 -26.85
N PHE A 288 21.12 -8.39 -26.66
CA PHE A 288 20.35 -7.82 -27.75
C PHE A 288 21.15 -6.80 -28.56
N TRP A 289 21.85 -5.88 -27.87
CA TRP A 289 22.75 -4.93 -28.52
C TRP A 289 23.92 -5.62 -29.22
N ASP A 290 24.56 -6.59 -28.56
CA ASP A 290 25.66 -7.35 -29.18
C ASP A 290 25.19 -8.07 -30.45
N SER A 291 24.02 -8.71 -30.40
CA SER A 291 23.42 -9.41 -31.55
C SER A 291 23.14 -8.47 -32.73
N CYS A 292 22.54 -7.31 -32.48
CA CYS A 292 22.27 -6.32 -33.53
C CYS A 292 23.56 -5.69 -34.08
N CYS A 293 24.43 -5.18 -33.20
CA CYS A 293 25.65 -4.48 -33.62
C CYS A 293 26.68 -5.42 -34.27
N SER A 294 26.79 -6.68 -33.83
CA SER A 294 27.67 -7.67 -34.45
C SER A 294 27.25 -8.00 -35.88
N ARG A 295 25.95 -8.01 -36.20
CA ARG A 295 25.45 -8.18 -37.59
C ARG A 295 25.82 -7.00 -38.49
N LEU A 296 26.06 -5.83 -37.91
CA LEU A 296 26.39 -4.59 -38.62
C LEU A 296 27.89 -4.27 -38.63
N ASP A 297 28.74 -5.15 -38.10
CA ASP A 297 30.19 -4.94 -37.93
C ASP A 297 30.53 -3.73 -37.03
N MET A 298 29.65 -3.38 -36.09
CA MET A 298 29.86 -2.26 -35.15
C MET A 298 30.54 -2.75 -33.86
N GLY A 299 31.87 -2.72 -33.78
CA GLY A 299 32.61 -3.31 -32.65
C GLY A 299 32.67 -2.48 -31.35
N ASP A 300 32.37 -1.19 -31.37
CA ASP A 300 32.51 -0.27 -30.22
C ASP A 300 31.14 0.11 -29.59
N TRP A 301 30.10 -0.71 -29.78
CA TRP A 301 28.74 -0.41 -29.31
C TRP A 301 28.65 -0.24 -27.79
N GLU A 302 29.53 -0.90 -27.02
CA GLU A 302 29.61 -0.72 -25.57
C GLU A 302 29.95 0.73 -25.18
N ARG A 303 30.61 1.51 -26.03
CA ARG A 303 30.93 2.92 -25.78
C ARG A 303 29.84 3.88 -26.24
N ASP A 304 28.77 3.37 -26.83
CA ASP A 304 27.64 4.19 -27.26
C ASP A 304 26.99 4.88 -26.05
N VAL A 305 26.68 6.18 -26.21
CA VAL A 305 26.14 7.01 -25.13
C VAL A 305 24.76 6.55 -24.66
N ASP A 306 23.91 6.06 -25.57
CA ASP A 306 22.57 5.59 -25.22
C ASP A 306 22.64 4.23 -24.53
N TYR A 307 23.53 3.34 -24.99
CA TYR A 307 23.81 2.08 -24.30
C TYR A 307 24.32 2.30 -22.88
N GLN A 308 25.35 3.14 -22.72
CA GLN A 308 25.92 3.48 -21.40
C GLN A 308 24.87 4.11 -20.48
N ARG A 309 24.00 4.97 -21.03
CA ARG A 309 22.90 5.57 -20.26
C ARG A 309 21.87 4.53 -19.81
N MET A 310 21.50 3.56 -20.66
CA MET A 310 20.62 2.46 -20.26
C MET A 310 21.27 1.61 -19.17
N MET A 311 22.52 1.22 -19.34
CA MET A 311 23.26 0.42 -18.34
C MET A 311 23.36 1.14 -17.00
N ASP A 312 23.68 2.44 -17.00
CA ASP A 312 23.72 3.26 -15.79
C ASP A 312 22.35 3.33 -15.08
N GLN A 313 21.24 3.43 -15.83
CA GLN A 313 19.89 3.37 -15.22
C GLN A 313 19.56 2.01 -14.62
N ILE A 314 19.97 0.92 -15.28
CA ILE A 314 19.73 -0.45 -14.84
C ILE A 314 20.59 -0.77 -13.61
N ASP A 315 21.87 -0.42 -13.64
CA ASP A 315 22.85 -0.73 -12.58
C ASP A 315 22.55 0.00 -11.27
N ARG A 316 21.90 1.17 -11.33
CA ARG A 316 21.48 1.92 -10.13
C ARG A 316 20.38 1.21 -9.34
N ARG A 317 19.74 0.18 -9.87
CA ARG A 317 18.58 -0.48 -9.25
C ARG A 317 18.83 -1.97 -9.17
N GLU A 318 18.50 -2.61 -8.07
CA GLU A 318 18.45 -4.08 -8.02
C GLU A 318 17.19 -4.60 -8.74
N ARG A 319 16.11 -3.80 -8.70
CA ARG A 319 14.77 -4.16 -9.16
C ARG A 319 14.27 -3.09 -10.11
N ILE A 320 13.87 -3.49 -11.30
CA ILE A 320 13.29 -2.63 -12.32
C ILE A 320 11.76 -2.74 -12.23
N PRO A 321 11.05 -1.70 -11.78
CA PRO A 321 9.60 -1.74 -11.69
C PRO A 321 8.94 -2.04 -13.04
N LEU A 322 7.87 -2.83 -13.00
CA LEU A 322 6.96 -3.04 -14.13
C LEU A 322 5.74 -2.14 -13.97
N LEU A 323 5.62 -1.12 -14.82
CA LEU A 323 4.65 -0.05 -14.69
C LEU A 323 3.29 -0.43 -15.29
N ASP A 324 2.23 -0.03 -14.57
CA ASP A 324 0.87 -0.02 -15.09
C ASP A 324 0.61 1.17 -16.03
N LEU A 325 -0.56 1.20 -16.66
CA LEU A 325 -0.96 2.31 -17.54
C LEU A 325 -1.15 3.63 -16.77
N PRO A 326 -1.03 4.78 -17.47
CA PRO A 326 -0.53 4.92 -18.84
C PRO A 326 0.98 4.73 -18.91
N TRP A 327 1.47 4.19 -20.03
CA TRP A 327 2.89 3.98 -20.30
C TRP A 327 3.56 5.25 -20.82
N GLU A 328 3.49 6.29 -20.00
CA GLU A 328 4.15 7.57 -20.22
C GLU A 328 5.32 7.66 -19.24
N ARG A 329 6.52 7.92 -19.76
CA ARG A 329 7.72 8.05 -18.92
C ARG A 329 8.51 9.32 -19.26
N PRO A 330 8.00 10.51 -18.89
CA PRO A 330 8.68 11.75 -19.24
C PRO A 330 9.83 12.10 -18.27
N TRP A 331 10.30 11.16 -17.43
CA TRP A 331 11.41 11.42 -16.51
C TRP A 331 12.25 10.19 -16.15
N THR A 332 13.53 10.45 -15.85
CA THR A 332 14.50 9.53 -15.25
C THR A 332 14.70 9.92 -13.79
N LEU A 333 14.70 8.94 -12.87
CA LEU A 333 15.00 9.20 -11.46
C LEU A 333 16.50 9.07 -11.20
N VAL A 334 17.09 10.09 -10.56
CA VAL A 334 18.53 10.16 -10.25
C VAL A 334 18.73 10.49 -8.78
N ASP A 335 19.40 9.62 -8.03
CA ASP A 335 19.83 9.92 -6.66
C ASP A 335 21.16 10.67 -6.70
N LEU A 336 21.15 11.89 -6.19
CA LEU A 336 22.33 12.75 -6.13
C LEU A 336 23.26 12.36 -4.97
N CYS A 337 22.91 11.39 -4.12
CA CYS A 337 23.80 10.88 -3.08
C CYS A 337 24.73 9.75 -3.56
N ASP A 338 24.29 9.01 -4.58
CA ASP A 338 24.80 7.68 -4.96
C ASP A 338 25.86 7.72 -6.08
N SER A 339 26.14 8.90 -6.63
CA SER A 339 27.07 8.98 -7.75
C SER A 339 28.51 8.79 -7.30
N SER A 340 29.22 7.89 -7.98
CA SER A 340 30.68 7.81 -7.99
C SER A 340 31.39 9.12 -8.41
N SER A 341 30.63 10.09 -8.93
CA SER A 341 31.13 11.42 -9.27
C SER A 341 31.25 12.31 -8.02
N SER A 342 32.28 13.16 -8.01
CA SER A 342 32.53 14.10 -6.92
C SER A 342 31.33 15.01 -6.70
N ILE A 343 30.98 15.32 -5.44
CA ILE A 343 29.94 16.30 -5.09
C ILE A 343 30.06 17.61 -5.89
N VAL A 344 31.28 17.98 -6.29
CA VAL A 344 31.57 19.15 -7.12
C VAL A 344 30.76 19.14 -8.43
N SER A 345 30.57 18.00 -9.09
CA SER A 345 29.78 17.92 -10.32
C SER A 345 28.27 17.97 -10.09
N GLN A 346 27.80 17.73 -8.87
CA GLN A 346 26.36 17.70 -8.55
C GLN A 346 25.84 18.98 -7.91
N LYS A 347 26.72 19.80 -7.33
CA LYS A 347 26.36 21.09 -6.71
C LYS A 347 25.44 21.96 -7.57
N PRO A 348 25.64 22.08 -8.90
CA PRO A 348 24.73 22.85 -9.75
C PRO A 348 23.31 22.30 -9.73
N MET A 349 23.14 20.97 -9.83
CA MET A 349 21.82 20.33 -9.84
C MET A 349 21.10 20.46 -8.50
N ILE A 350 21.82 20.29 -7.39
CA ILE A 350 21.28 20.47 -6.04
C ILE A 350 20.84 21.92 -5.83
N SER A 351 21.68 22.89 -6.23
CA SER A 351 21.36 24.32 -6.14
C SER A 351 20.15 24.68 -7.01
N LYS A 352 20.07 24.13 -8.22
CA LYS A 352 18.95 24.31 -9.14
C LYS A 352 17.65 23.78 -8.53
N PHE A 353 17.66 22.55 -8.02
CA PHE A 353 16.52 21.98 -7.30
C PHE A 353 16.09 22.88 -6.13
N TYR A 354 17.04 23.29 -5.29
CA TYR A 354 16.75 24.08 -4.10
C TYR A 354 16.12 25.43 -4.44
N HIS A 355 16.74 26.21 -5.33
CA HIS A 355 16.31 27.58 -5.62
C HIS A 355 15.11 27.64 -6.57
N GLU A 356 15.03 26.74 -7.55
CA GLU A 356 13.99 26.79 -8.59
C GLU A 356 12.77 25.94 -8.25
N ILE A 357 12.91 24.91 -7.41
CA ILE A 357 11.83 23.96 -7.12
C ILE A 357 11.39 24.01 -5.66
N LEU A 358 12.32 23.84 -4.70
CA LEU A 358 11.99 23.79 -3.27
C LEU A 358 11.54 25.16 -2.76
N VAL A 359 12.40 26.17 -2.81
CA VAL A 359 12.13 27.52 -2.28
C VAL A 359 10.81 28.12 -2.79
N PRO A 360 10.46 28.08 -4.08
CA PRO A 360 9.21 28.67 -4.58
C PRO A 360 7.93 27.97 -4.11
N ASN A 361 8.02 26.72 -3.66
CA ASN A 361 6.88 25.93 -3.19
C ASN A 361 6.52 26.16 -1.72
N PHE A 362 7.38 26.84 -0.97
CA PHE A 362 7.13 27.20 0.42
C PHE A 362 6.86 28.70 0.49
N SER A 363 5.72 29.09 1.05
CA SER A 363 5.29 30.50 1.10
C SER A 363 6.34 31.36 1.80
N ARG A 364 6.39 32.69 1.56
CA ARG A 364 7.37 33.58 2.24
C ARG A 364 7.39 33.44 3.77
N ASN A 365 6.25 33.11 4.39
CA ASN A 365 6.14 32.87 5.83
C ASN A 365 6.69 31.48 6.26
N HIS A 366 6.72 30.51 5.34
CA HIS A 366 7.20 29.13 5.52
C HIS A 366 8.59 28.88 4.92
N LEU A 367 9.20 29.85 4.21
CA LEU A 367 10.63 29.81 3.84
C LEU A 367 11.53 29.63 5.07
N VAL A 368 11.01 30.06 6.21
CA VAL A 368 11.59 29.91 7.54
C VAL A 368 11.61 28.41 7.96
N ASP A 369 10.75 27.56 7.42
CA ASP A 369 10.72 26.12 7.75
C ASP A 369 11.60 25.26 6.82
N LEU A 370 12.42 25.87 5.95
CA LEU A 370 13.33 25.15 5.07
C LEU A 370 14.72 24.97 5.69
N GLU A 371 15.32 23.81 5.44
CA GLU A 371 16.71 23.56 5.77
C GLU A 371 17.65 24.35 4.84
N PRO A 372 18.68 25.05 5.35
CA PRO A 372 19.63 25.77 4.50
C PRO A 372 20.34 24.89 3.47
N LEU A 373 20.54 25.40 2.26
CA LEU A 373 21.25 24.70 1.19
C LEU A 373 22.68 24.28 1.58
N GLU A 374 23.35 25.08 2.42
CA GLU A 374 24.67 24.74 2.97
C GLU A 374 24.65 23.44 3.77
N ASN A 375 23.57 23.17 4.51
CA ASN A 375 23.41 21.92 5.24
C ASN A 375 23.27 20.75 4.27
N TRP A 376 22.52 20.90 3.18
CA TRP A 376 22.39 19.86 2.16
C TRP A 376 23.74 19.51 1.53
N PHE A 377 24.56 20.52 1.21
CA PHE A 377 25.92 20.28 0.73
C PHE A 377 26.79 19.57 1.76
N ASN A 378 26.67 19.91 3.04
CA ASN A 378 27.41 19.25 4.11
C ASN A 378 26.98 17.78 4.27
N MET A 379 25.67 17.51 4.26
CA MET A 379 25.11 16.15 4.40
C MET A 379 25.43 15.25 3.20
N LEU A 380 25.42 15.79 1.98
CA LEU A 380 25.82 15.06 0.77
C LEU A 380 27.35 14.90 0.65
N SER A 381 28.14 15.70 1.37
CA SER A 381 29.60 15.60 1.31
C SER A 381 30.09 14.32 1.98
N GLY A 382 30.78 13.46 1.21
CA GLY A 382 31.27 12.16 1.70
C GLY A 382 32.23 12.23 2.91
N GLN A 383 32.77 13.40 3.23
CA GLN A 383 33.60 13.59 4.43
C GLN A 383 32.80 13.46 5.74
N GLN A 384 31.50 13.80 5.74
CA GLN A 384 30.65 13.62 6.92
C GLN A 384 30.02 12.23 6.99
N LYS A 385 29.81 11.51 5.87
CA LYS A 385 29.14 10.20 5.84
C LYS A 385 29.70 9.17 6.83
N LYS A 386 31.03 9.13 7.03
CA LYS A 386 31.67 8.17 7.96
C LYS A 386 31.34 8.40 9.44
N ASN A 387 31.08 9.65 9.82
CA ASN A 387 30.79 10.03 11.20
C ASN A 387 29.32 10.42 11.42
N SER A 388 28.56 10.59 10.33
CA SER A 388 27.15 10.96 10.38
C SER A 388 26.29 9.78 10.85
N THR A 389 25.37 10.09 11.76
CA THR A 389 24.30 9.19 12.20
C THR A 389 23.22 8.99 11.14
N GLU A 390 23.20 9.85 10.11
CA GLU A 390 22.27 9.82 8.99
C GLU A 390 22.97 9.71 7.64
N ASP A 391 22.33 9.03 6.69
CA ASP A 391 22.63 9.16 5.27
C ASP A 391 21.51 9.94 4.58
N PHE A 392 21.83 11.16 4.12
CA PHE A 392 20.90 12.05 3.42
C PHE A 392 20.93 11.79 1.92
N HIS A 393 19.76 11.77 1.29
CA HIS A 393 19.57 11.56 -0.14
C HIS A 393 18.71 12.66 -0.75
N LEU A 394 19.02 13.00 -1.99
CA LEU A 394 18.21 13.87 -2.84
C LEU A 394 17.96 13.17 -4.16
N LEU A 395 16.76 12.64 -4.32
CA LEU A 395 16.33 11.94 -5.53
C LEU A 395 15.52 12.90 -6.41
N VAL A 396 15.98 13.15 -7.62
CA VAL A 396 15.36 14.07 -8.58
C VAL A 396 14.78 13.34 -9.78
N ALA A 397 13.63 13.80 -10.27
CA ALA A 397 13.04 13.37 -11.53
C ALA A 397 13.48 14.33 -12.64
N LEU A 398 14.25 13.84 -13.60
CA LEU A 398 14.85 14.61 -14.69
C LEU A 398 14.21 14.27 -16.02
N ARG A 399 13.85 15.29 -16.81
CA ARG A 399 13.49 15.14 -18.22
C ARG A 399 14.63 15.63 -19.09
N TYR A 400 15.11 14.76 -19.97
CA TYR A 400 16.14 15.11 -20.93
C TYR A 400 15.50 15.68 -22.21
N PRO A 401 16.11 16.69 -22.84
CA PRO A 401 15.68 17.16 -24.15
C PRO A 401 15.83 16.05 -25.19
N GLU A 402 14.91 16.01 -26.16
CA GLU A 402 14.87 14.97 -27.20
C GLU A 402 15.91 15.19 -28.32
N ASN A 403 16.44 16.41 -28.44
CA ASN A 403 17.39 16.74 -29.49
C ASN A 403 18.78 16.15 -29.18
N ASP A 404 19.42 15.53 -30.19
CA ASP A 404 20.79 14.97 -30.12
C ASP A 404 21.89 16.02 -29.84
N ASP A 405 21.55 17.31 -29.74
CA ASP A 405 22.46 18.37 -29.32
C ASP A 405 22.78 18.25 -27.82
N SER A 406 23.83 17.47 -27.54
CA SER A 406 24.43 17.09 -26.25
C SER A 406 24.72 18.20 -25.20
N ILE A 407 24.27 19.44 -25.41
CA ILE A 407 24.61 20.60 -24.57
C ILE A 407 23.46 21.04 -23.66
N GLN A 408 22.21 20.69 -23.95
CA GLN A 408 21.09 21.15 -23.11
C GLN A 408 21.01 20.38 -21.78
N GLU A 409 21.00 21.12 -20.68
CA GLU A 409 20.82 20.56 -19.34
C GLU A 409 19.44 19.90 -19.17
N PRO A 410 19.33 18.79 -18.42
CA PRO A 410 18.03 18.22 -18.11
C PRO A 410 17.16 19.18 -17.29
N THR A 411 15.84 19.10 -17.51
CA THR A 411 14.84 19.83 -16.74
C THR A 411 14.44 19.02 -15.51
N ILE A 412 14.43 19.66 -14.34
CA ILE A 412 13.94 19.03 -13.10
C ILE A 412 12.42 19.07 -13.12
N CYS A 413 11.77 17.91 -13.08
CA CYS A 413 10.31 17.78 -13.05
C CYS A 413 9.76 17.57 -11.64
N GLY A 414 10.61 17.24 -10.67
CA GLY A 414 10.26 16.97 -9.28
C GLY A 414 11.43 16.39 -8.52
N GLY A 415 11.23 16.13 -7.23
CA GLY A 415 12.22 15.46 -6.40
C GLY A 415 11.74 15.23 -4.98
N ILE A 416 12.48 14.39 -4.28
CA ILE A 416 12.22 13.95 -2.92
C ILE A 416 13.53 13.98 -2.13
N SER A 417 13.48 14.50 -0.91
CA SER A 417 14.60 14.44 0.03
C SER A 417 14.24 13.52 1.19
N PHE A 418 15.21 12.72 1.61
CA PHE A 418 15.01 11.74 2.67
C PHE A 418 16.32 11.33 3.33
N GLU A 419 16.24 10.80 4.54
CA GLU A 419 17.36 10.43 5.39
C GLU A 419 17.18 9.01 5.94
N TYR A 420 18.27 8.24 5.98
CA TYR A 420 18.35 6.99 6.72
C TYR A 420 19.07 7.19 8.06
N HIS A 421 18.37 6.95 9.19
CA HIS A 421 18.92 7.06 10.54
C HIS A 421 19.45 5.71 11.03
N LYS A 422 20.77 5.55 11.02
CA LYS A 422 21.49 4.30 11.31
C LYS A 422 21.24 3.77 12.72
N THR A 423 21.17 4.66 13.70
CA THR A 423 21.05 4.30 15.13
C THR A 423 19.70 3.66 15.47
N THR A 424 18.65 4.03 14.75
CA THR A 424 17.28 3.52 14.99
C THR A 424 16.76 2.66 13.86
N ASN A 425 17.52 2.52 12.77
CA ASN A 425 17.14 1.84 11.54
C ASN A 425 15.79 2.37 11.02
N CYS A 426 15.67 3.69 10.88
CA CYS A 426 14.45 4.35 10.40
C CYS A 426 14.75 5.26 9.21
N GLY A 427 13.81 5.37 8.28
CA GLY A 427 13.83 6.38 7.22
C GLY A 427 12.97 7.59 7.58
N LEU A 428 13.35 8.77 7.12
CA LEU A 428 12.57 10.01 7.22
C LEU A 428 12.51 10.69 5.85
N ILE A 429 11.32 10.95 5.34
CA ILE A 429 11.07 11.73 4.14
C ILE A 429 10.58 13.11 4.56
N THR A 430 11.17 14.18 4.04
CA THR A 430 10.88 15.55 4.50
C THR A 430 10.20 16.41 3.42
N TYR A 431 10.61 16.30 2.16
CA TYR A 431 10.05 17.09 1.05
C TYR A 431 9.69 16.19 -0.13
N VAL A 432 8.48 16.33 -0.70
CA VAL A 432 7.98 15.56 -1.86
C VAL A 432 7.35 16.51 -2.89
N LEU A 433 8.17 16.98 -3.82
CA LEU A 433 7.80 17.97 -4.83
C LEU A 433 7.62 17.32 -6.19
N VAL A 434 6.47 17.50 -6.82
CA VAL A 434 6.17 16.90 -8.13
C VAL A 434 5.51 17.87 -9.09
N GLY A 435 5.94 17.82 -10.34
CA GLY A 435 5.34 18.58 -11.44
C GLY A 435 3.92 18.12 -11.73
N GLY A 436 2.99 19.08 -11.83
CA GLY A 436 1.69 18.86 -12.43
C GLY A 436 1.75 18.46 -13.91
N GLY A 437 0.60 18.39 -14.54
CA GLY A 437 0.45 18.02 -15.95
C GLY A 437 -0.69 17.04 -16.19
N PRO A 438 -0.98 16.74 -17.47
CA PRO A 438 -2.14 15.92 -17.85
C PRO A 438 -2.07 14.51 -17.24
N ASN A 439 -3.22 13.83 -17.26
CA ASN A 439 -3.33 12.41 -16.93
C ASN A 439 -2.93 12.03 -15.49
N ASN A 440 -2.98 12.90 -14.48
CA ASN A 440 -2.47 12.62 -13.12
C ASN A 440 -0.94 12.39 -13.06
N ARG A 441 -0.17 13.09 -13.90
CA ARG A 441 1.30 13.01 -13.95
C ARG A 441 1.96 13.17 -12.57
N ALA A 442 1.53 14.16 -11.80
CA ALA A 442 2.07 14.45 -10.46
C ALA A 442 1.96 13.24 -9.51
N GLU A 443 0.81 12.58 -9.51
CA GLU A 443 0.58 11.43 -8.63
C GLU A 443 1.45 10.23 -9.02
N ARG A 444 1.59 9.97 -10.32
CA ARG A 444 2.49 8.92 -10.83
C ARG A 444 3.95 9.21 -10.50
N MET A 445 4.38 10.45 -10.69
CA MET A 445 5.74 10.88 -10.35
C MET A 445 6.01 10.74 -8.86
N SER A 446 5.06 11.16 -8.02
CA SER A 446 5.17 11.04 -6.57
C SER A 446 5.29 9.58 -6.15
N ARG A 447 4.44 8.71 -6.71
CA ARG A 447 4.49 7.27 -6.48
C ARG A 447 5.84 6.67 -6.86
N ALA A 448 6.42 7.09 -7.99
CA ALA A 448 7.72 6.62 -8.45
C ALA A 448 8.87 7.13 -7.55
N LEU A 449 8.85 8.41 -7.17
CA LEU A 449 9.82 9.02 -6.25
C LEU A 449 9.78 8.38 -4.86
N ILE A 450 8.58 8.25 -4.27
CA ILE A 450 8.40 7.62 -2.94
C ILE A 450 8.83 6.16 -2.98
N GLN A 451 8.43 5.40 -4.00
CA GLN A 451 8.85 4.01 -4.13
C GLN A 451 10.36 3.90 -4.17
N ARG A 452 11.02 4.70 -5.02
CA ARG A 452 12.47 4.64 -5.17
C ARG A 452 13.19 5.09 -3.90
N ALA A 453 12.67 6.10 -3.20
CA ALA A 453 13.18 6.50 -1.89
C ALA A 453 13.08 5.37 -0.85
N VAL A 454 11.94 4.66 -0.82
CA VAL A 454 11.75 3.47 0.03
C VAL A 454 12.78 2.40 -0.33
N ASP A 455 12.97 2.08 -1.61
CA ASP A 455 13.95 1.06 -2.04
C ASP A 455 15.38 1.42 -1.60
N ILE A 456 15.76 2.70 -1.71
CA ILE A 456 17.07 3.20 -1.26
C ILE A 456 17.18 3.09 0.27
N LEU A 457 16.15 3.48 1.03
CA LEU A 457 16.14 3.35 2.49
C LEU A 457 16.25 1.88 2.95
N GLU A 458 15.57 0.96 2.28
CA GLU A 458 15.65 -0.47 2.55
C GLU A 458 17.05 -1.01 2.24
N GLN A 459 17.65 -0.57 1.14
CA GLN A 459 19.03 -0.94 0.76
C GLN A 459 20.05 -0.41 1.79
N ASN A 460 19.93 0.85 2.20
CA ASN A 460 20.77 1.41 3.27
C ASN A 460 20.66 0.56 4.54
N ALA A 461 19.45 0.20 4.96
CA ALA A 461 19.26 -0.66 6.11
C ALA A 461 19.99 -2.01 5.98
N ILE A 462 19.91 -2.65 4.83
CA ILE A 462 20.61 -3.92 4.55
C ILE A 462 22.13 -3.74 4.63
N GLU A 463 22.67 -2.68 4.05
CA GLU A 463 24.10 -2.36 4.08
C GLU A 463 24.64 -2.12 5.50
N PHE A 464 23.80 -1.59 6.40
CA PHE A 464 24.10 -1.47 7.82
C PHE A 464 23.81 -2.73 8.65
N GLY A 465 23.54 -3.87 8.00
CA GLY A 465 23.36 -5.18 8.64
C GLY A 465 21.92 -5.48 9.07
N HIS A 466 20.96 -4.60 8.77
CA HIS A 466 19.55 -4.86 9.00
C HIS A 466 18.94 -5.58 7.79
N LEU A 467 19.21 -6.88 7.67
CA LEU A 467 18.76 -7.72 6.54
C LEU A 467 17.23 -7.70 6.31
N ALA A 468 16.46 -7.43 7.35
CA ALA A 468 15.01 -7.31 7.25
C ALA A 468 14.57 -5.99 6.61
N GLY A 469 15.46 -4.98 6.52
CA GLY A 469 15.18 -3.63 6.05
C GLY A 469 14.88 -2.62 7.16
N CYS A 470 14.31 -1.46 6.80
CA CYS A 470 13.99 -0.37 7.73
C CYS A 470 12.92 -0.78 8.77
N ASN A 471 13.10 -0.41 10.04
CA ASN A 471 12.08 -0.64 11.09
C ASN A 471 10.80 0.16 10.84
N ALA A 472 10.96 1.41 10.39
CA ALA A 472 9.87 2.33 10.07
C ALA A 472 10.37 3.37 9.06
N ILE A 473 9.48 3.83 8.18
CA ILE A 473 9.75 4.92 7.23
C ILE A 473 8.70 5.99 7.49
N PHE A 474 9.17 7.16 7.93
CA PHE A 474 8.33 8.30 8.27
C PHE A 474 8.29 9.31 7.13
N LEU A 475 7.21 10.08 7.07
CA LEU A 475 7.05 11.22 6.18
C LEU A 475 6.47 12.39 6.98
N GLU A 476 7.16 13.52 6.95
CA GLU A 476 6.66 14.78 7.48
C GLU A 476 5.65 15.38 6.50
N THR A 477 4.47 15.79 7.00
CA THR A 477 3.48 16.48 6.19
C THR A 477 2.97 17.72 6.92
N GLY A 478 2.56 18.75 6.16
CA GLY A 478 2.03 19.98 6.75
C GLY A 478 0.68 19.78 7.42
N ILE A 479 0.31 20.75 8.27
CA ILE A 479 -1.00 20.85 8.89
C ILE A 479 -1.83 21.80 8.03
N HIS A 480 -2.29 21.34 6.87
CA HIS A 480 -3.24 22.09 6.05
C HIS A 480 -4.65 21.51 6.26
N ASP A 481 -5.64 22.40 6.37
CA ASP A 481 -7.05 22.02 6.29
C ASP A 481 -7.35 21.64 4.83
N ASP A 482 -7.93 20.45 4.62
CA ASP A 482 -8.07 19.79 3.32
C ASP A 482 -8.84 20.60 2.25
N GLU A 483 -9.47 21.71 2.63
CA GLU A 483 -10.43 22.45 1.78
C GLU A 483 -9.82 23.26 0.62
N VAL A 484 -8.50 23.51 0.58
CA VAL A 484 -7.91 24.47 -0.39
C VAL A 484 -7.14 23.79 -1.54
N VAL A 485 -6.87 22.48 -1.45
CA VAL A 485 -5.80 21.86 -2.27
C VAL A 485 -6.31 21.19 -3.55
N ASP A 486 -7.55 20.69 -3.60
CA ASP A 486 -8.00 19.79 -4.68
C ASP A 486 -8.22 20.48 -6.05
N GLU A 487 -8.64 21.74 -6.12
CA GLU A 487 -8.98 22.38 -7.42
C GLU A 487 -7.75 22.80 -8.27
N SER A 488 -6.54 22.78 -7.70
CA SER A 488 -5.35 23.39 -8.35
C SER A 488 -4.44 22.42 -9.12
N PHE A 489 -4.62 21.10 -9.00
CA PHE A 489 -3.66 20.12 -9.52
C PHE A 489 -3.79 19.80 -11.01
N GLU A 490 -4.98 19.94 -11.60
CA GLU A 490 -5.23 19.46 -12.97
C GLU A 490 -4.81 20.47 -14.05
N SER A 491 -4.55 21.74 -13.70
CA SER A 491 -4.43 22.82 -14.70
C SER A 491 -3.05 23.48 -14.84
N MET A 492 -2.04 23.11 -14.05
CA MET A 492 -0.74 23.79 -14.08
C MET A 492 0.45 22.84 -14.21
N ASP A 493 1.39 23.18 -15.10
CA ASP A 493 2.77 22.63 -15.16
C ASP A 493 3.63 23.00 -13.93
N LYS A 494 2.99 23.52 -12.87
CA LYS A 494 3.67 23.97 -11.67
C LYS A 494 4.04 22.75 -10.83
N ILE A 495 5.27 22.73 -10.33
CA ILE A 495 5.68 21.76 -9.31
C ILE A 495 5.02 22.13 -7.99
N VAL A 496 4.45 21.15 -7.31
CA VAL A 496 3.69 21.29 -6.06
C VAL A 496 4.13 20.25 -5.04
N GLU A 497 3.99 20.57 -3.76
CA GLU A 497 4.24 19.64 -2.66
C GLU A 497 3.02 18.72 -2.48
N ILE A 498 3.19 17.44 -2.81
CA ILE A 498 2.07 16.46 -2.83
C ILE A 498 1.85 15.78 -1.49
N SER A 499 2.77 15.93 -0.53
CA SER A 499 2.63 15.34 0.81
C SER A 499 1.40 15.83 1.58
N PHE A 500 0.74 16.91 1.11
CA PHE A 500 -0.53 17.39 1.67
C PHE A 500 -1.76 16.61 1.18
N LYS A 501 -1.65 15.80 0.09
CA LYS A 501 -2.78 15.04 -0.46
C LYS A 501 -2.99 13.75 0.37
N GLN A 502 -3.72 13.86 1.48
CA GLN A 502 -3.90 12.75 2.43
C GLN A 502 -4.51 11.51 1.78
N GLN A 503 -5.44 11.67 0.83
CA GLN A 503 -6.05 10.54 0.10
C GLN A 503 -5.02 9.76 -0.71
N PHE A 504 -4.11 10.44 -1.42
CA PHE A 504 -3.03 9.80 -2.16
C PHE A 504 -2.10 9.02 -1.23
N LEU A 505 -1.67 9.65 -0.13
CA LEU A 505 -0.80 9.00 0.86
C LEU A 505 -1.50 7.80 1.52
N SER A 506 -2.77 7.91 1.88
CA SER A 506 -3.54 6.78 2.40
C SER A 506 -3.66 5.63 1.40
N ASN A 507 -3.84 5.93 0.11
CA ASN A 507 -3.87 4.92 -0.95
C ASN A 507 -2.52 4.19 -1.08
N MET A 508 -1.41 4.92 -0.90
CA MET A 508 -0.05 4.34 -0.83
C MET A 508 0.25 3.62 0.48
N GLY A 509 -0.70 3.53 1.42
CA GLY A 509 -0.54 2.82 2.68
C GLY A 509 0.09 3.65 3.80
N TRP A 510 0.14 4.97 3.67
CA TRP A 510 0.56 5.86 4.76
C TRP A 510 -0.54 6.03 5.79
N LYS A 511 -0.16 6.07 7.06
CA LYS A 511 -1.02 6.36 8.21
C LYS A 511 -0.41 7.46 9.04
N LYS A 512 -1.22 8.33 9.64
CA LYS A 512 -0.72 9.34 10.55
C LYS A 512 -0.41 8.73 11.91
N VAL A 513 0.70 9.11 12.52
CA VAL A 513 1.05 8.76 13.90
C VAL A 513 0.20 9.62 14.85
N ASP A 514 -0.54 8.99 15.76
CA ASP A 514 -1.45 9.69 16.69
C ASP A 514 -0.68 10.43 17.80
N MET A 515 -0.02 11.54 17.44
CA MET A 515 0.71 12.41 18.35
C MET A 515 0.80 13.84 17.82
N ASP A 516 0.99 14.81 18.73
CA ASP A 516 1.47 16.13 18.35
C ASP A 516 2.96 16.03 18.02
N TYR A 517 3.30 16.16 16.74
CA TYR A 517 4.67 16.13 16.26
C TYR A 517 5.21 17.56 16.08
N PHE A 518 6.45 17.76 16.54
CA PHE A 518 7.19 18.99 16.36
C PHE A 518 8.54 18.66 15.71
N GLN A 519 8.80 19.28 14.56
CA GLN A 519 10.09 19.21 13.88
C GLN A 519 11.12 20.05 14.66
N PRO A 520 12.35 19.56 14.88
CA PRO A 520 13.42 20.36 15.48
C PRO A 520 13.70 21.61 14.63
N PRO A 521 14.18 22.70 15.23
CA PRO A 521 14.50 23.90 14.49
C PRO A 521 15.65 23.66 13.51
N LEU A 522 15.41 23.94 12.23
CA LEU A 522 16.38 23.75 11.14
C LEU A 522 17.42 24.89 11.04
N THR A 523 17.23 25.96 11.82
CA THR A 523 18.19 27.08 11.95
C THR A 523 18.16 27.63 13.38
N ILE A 524 19.25 28.28 13.82
CA ILE A 524 19.39 28.79 15.19
C ILE A 524 18.32 29.83 15.59
N ASP A 525 17.84 30.62 14.64
CA ASP A 525 16.93 31.74 14.91
C ASP A 525 15.46 31.32 15.02
N LYS A 526 15.16 30.03 14.91
CA LYS A 526 13.79 29.53 14.75
C LYS A 526 13.41 28.56 15.85
N GLY A 527 12.13 28.54 16.16
CA GLY A 527 11.52 27.56 17.04
C GLY A 527 11.19 26.25 16.31
N PRO A 528 10.81 25.21 17.05
CA PRO A 528 10.25 23.99 16.47
C PRO A 528 8.95 24.27 15.69
N SER A 529 8.76 23.60 14.56
CA SER A 529 7.58 23.75 13.70
C SER A 529 6.61 22.57 13.90
N LYS A 530 5.31 22.86 14.00
CA LYS A 530 4.29 21.81 14.19
C LYS A 530 3.94 21.19 12.84
N LEU A 531 4.15 19.88 12.71
CA LEU A 531 3.86 19.11 11.50
C LEU A 531 3.04 17.86 11.85
N ASN A 532 2.53 17.17 10.85
CA ASN A 532 2.07 15.79 10.98
C ASN A 532 3.25 14.84 10.73
N LEU A 533 3.33 13.76 11.51
CA LEU A 533 4.21 12.65 11.23
C LEU A 533 3.37 11.50 10.71
N THR A 534 3.67 11.01 9.51
CA THR A 534 3.03 9.84 8.92
C THR A 534 4.03 8.71 8.78
N ILE A 535 3.53 7.48 8.68
CA ILE A 535 4.34 6.27 8.55
C ILE A 535 3.78 5.38 7.45
N LEU A 536 4.68 4.80 6.65
CA LEU A 536 4.34 3.80 5.65
C LEU A 536 4.07 2.45 6.32
N LEU A 537 2.90 1.85 6.07
CA LEU A 537 2.60 0.50 6.53
C LEU A 537 3.44 -0.53 5.76
N THR A 538 4.37 -1.16 6.46
CA THR A 538 5.12 -2.32 5.97
C THR A 538 4.74 -3.56 6.79
N PRO A 539 5.07 -4.79 6.33
CA PRO A 539 4.85 -6.00 7.12
C PRO A 539 5.52 -6.01 8.50
N ARG A 540 6.46 -5.08 8.75
CA ARG A 540 7.18 -4.94 10.02
C ARG A 540 6.41 -4.10 11.04
N ILE A 541 5.42 -3.33 10.61
CA ILE A 541 4.58 -2.53 11.51
C ILE A 541 3.56 -3.44 12.19
N PRO A 542 3.60 -3.57 13.53
CA PRO A 542 2.68 -4.44 14.26
C PRO A 542 1.22 -4.11 13.97
N GLN A 543 0.45 -5.14 13.68
CA GLN A 543 -1.00 -5.09 13.65
C GLN A 543 -1.53 -5.66 14.98
N LEU A 544 -2.56 -5.04 15.56
CA LEU A 544 -3.31 -5.69 16.62
C LEU A 544 -3.94 -6.97 16.06
N ASP A 545 -3.94 -8.03 16.85
CA ASP A 545 -4.54 -9.31 16.46
C ASP A 545 -5.99 -9.06 15.97
N SER A 546 -6.26 -9.39 14.71
CA SER A 546 -7.57 -9.20 14.06
C SER A 546 -8.69 -9.94 14.78
N ARG A 547 -8.36 -10.85 15.71
CA ARG A 547 -9.31 -11.49 16.62
C ARG A 547 -9.91 -10.54 17.67
N VAL A 548 -9.33 -9.36 17.89
CA VAL A 548 -9.73 -8.40 18.93
C VAL A 548 -10.34 -7.12 18.34
N SER A 549 -10.20 -6.86 17.04
CA SER A 549 -10.90 -5.74 16.41
C SER A 549 -11.31 -6.12 15.01
N THR A 550 -12.52 -5.72 14.62
CA THR A 550 -12.99 -5.84 13.24
C THR A 550 -12.26 -4.89 12.29
N LYS A 551 -11.56 -3.87 12.82
CA LYS A 551 -10.73 -2.94 12.06
C LYS A 551 -9.25 -3.32 12.17
N GLU A 552 -8.55 -3.27 11.03
CA GLU A 552 -7.09 -3.38 11.01
C GLU A 552 -6.46 -2.20 11.76
N THR A 553 -6.18 -2.40 13.04
CA THR A 553 -5.57 -1.38 13.91
C THR A 553 -4.07 -1.63 13.97
N HIS A 554 -3.31 -0.73 13.32
CA HIS A 554 -1.85 -0.74 13.40
C HIS A 554 -1.38 0.20 14.50
N TYR A 555 -0.24 -0.12 15.10
CA TYR A 555 0.37 0.72 16.12
C TYR A 555 1.89 0.73 16.01
N LEU A 556 2.51 1.77 16.56
CA LEU A 556 3.96 1.85 16.75
C LEU A 556 4.33 1.62 18.21
N PRO A 557 5.38 0.83 18.51
CA PRO A 557 5.98 0.82 19.83
C PRO A 557 6.49 2.22 20.18
N SER A 558 6.06 2.79 21.32
CA SER A 558 6.49 4.14 21.71
C SER A 558 8.00 4.27 21.86
N GLN A 559 8.67 3.20 22.31
CA GLN A 559 10.13 3.19 22.44
C GLN A 559 10.84 3.41 21.10
N LEU A 560 10.30 2.91 19.98
CA LEU A 560 10.86 3.14 18.66
C LEU A 560 10.78 4.63 18.30
N LEU A 561 9.61 5.25 18.51
CA LEU A 561 9.40 6.68 18.27
C LEU A 561 10.26 7.56 19.20
N ILE A 562 10.35 7.22 20.49
CA ILE A 562 11.20 7.93 21.47
C ILE A 562 12.66 7.88 21.03
N ASN A 563 13.17 6.70 20.65
CA ASN A 563 14.54 6.55 20.19
C ASN A 563 14.79 7.34 18.90
N PHE A 564 13.88 7.21 17.92
CA PHE A 564 13.98 7.89 16.63
C PHE A 564 13.94 9.41 16.80
N LEU A 565 12.88 9.94 17.40
CA LEU A 565 12.70 11.38 17.59
C LEU A 565 13.78 11.98 18.50
N GLY A 566 14.21 11.24 19.53
CA GLY A 566 15.33 11.64 20.37
C GLY A 566 16.64 11.75 19.58
N SER A 567 16.95 10.76 18.73
CA SER A 567 18.14 10.79 17.87
C SER A 567 18.05 11.89 16.82
N PHE A 568 16.90 12.04 16.17
CA PHE A 568 16.65 13.06 15.14
C PHE A 568 16.80 14.47 15.71
N TRP A 569 16.10 14.80 16.79
CA TRP A 569 16.24 16.09 17.46
C TRP A 569 17.66 16.36 17.91
N LYS A 570 18.34 15.36 18.48
CA LYS A 570 19.73 15.50 18.88
C LYS A 570 20.63 15.83 17.70
N SER A 571 20.53 15.10 16.60
CA SER A 571 21.36 15.33 15.41
C SER A 571 21.09 16.70 14.80
N THR A 572 19.83 17.04 14.53
CA THR A 572 19.46 18.33 13.92
C THR A 572 19.85 19.51 14.79
N CYS A 573 19.62 19.43 16.11
CA CYS A 573 19.97 20.51 17.01
C CYS A 573 21.49 20.65 17.24
N LEU A 574 22.27 19.56 17.13
CA LEU A 574 23.73 19.65 17.08
C LEU A 574 24.21 20.41 15.84
N LYS A 575 23.58 20.21 14.68
CA LYS A 575 23.89 20.94 13.43
C LYS A 575 23.57 22.43 13.55
N THR A 576 22.47 22.78 14.23
CA THR A 576 21.99 24.18 14.34
C THR A 576 22.48 24.93 15.58
N GLY A 577 23.13 24.24 16.52
CA GLY A 577 23.57 24.81 17.81
C GLY A 577 22.43 25.03 18.81
N PHE A 578 21.26 24.41 18.58
CA PHE A 578 20.07 24.56 19.41
C PHE A 578 20.09 23.63 20.63
N TRP A 579 19.68 24.12 21.81
CA TRP A 579 19.67 23.33 23.05
C TRP A 579 18.28 22.71 23.27
N TYR A 580 18.02 21.57 22.62
CA TYR A 580 16.69 20.96 22.61
C TYR A 580 16.22 20.42 23.97
N GLU A 581 17.14 20.02 24.85
CA GLU A 581 16.79 19.46 26.16
C GLU A 581 16.04 20.45 27.05
N GLN A 582 16.14 21.76 26.79
CA GLN A 582 15.42 22.81 27.52
C GLN A 582 14.14 23.26 26.83
N ASN A 583 13.86 22.75 25.62
CA ASN A 583 12.70 23.16 24.85
C ASN A 583 11.41 22.53 25.41
N ASN A 584 10.43 23.37 25.73
CA ASN A 584 9.16 22.94 26.31
C ASN A 584 8.33 22.06 25.36
N LEU A 585 8.35 22.31 24.04
CA LEU A 585 7.60 21.52 23.07
C LEU A 585 8.20 20.12 22.92
N TYR A 586 9.53 20.02 22.82
CA TYR A 586 10.24 18.74 22.81
C TYR A 586 9.92 17.91 24.06
N ARG A 587 10.04 18.50 25.25
CA ARG A 587 9.75 17.80 26.52
C ARG A 587 8.30 17.32 26.57
N LYS A 588 7.33 18.15 26.17
CA LYS A 588 5.92 17.77 26.12
C LYS A 588 5.67 16.60 25.15
N MET A 589 6.28 16.64 23.97
CA MET A 589 6.18 15.58 22.97
C MET A 589 6.75 14.26 23.51
N MET A 590 7.95 14.30 24.09
CA MET A 590 8.62 13.10 24.63
C MET A 590 7.90 12.55 25.87
N ASP A 591 7.39 13.41 26.75
CA ASP A 591 6.57 13.01 27.90
C ASP A 591 5.28 12.31 27.44
N SER A 592 4.54 12.90 26.49
CA SER A 592 3.34 12.30 25.89
C SER A 592 3.61 10.92 25.26
N LEU A 593 4.75 10.73 24.61
CA LEU A 593 5.16 9.44 24.07
C LEU A 593 5.51 8.44 25.17
N SER A 594 6.22 8.86 26.22
CA SER A 594 6.66 7.99 27.31
C SER A 594 5.50 7.44 28.15
N ARG A 595 4.37 8.17 28.22
CA ARG A 595 3.15 7.75 28.91
C ARG A 595 2.39 6.63 28.20
N ARG A 596 2.69 6.38 26.92
CA ARG A 596 2.01 5.39 26.07
C ARG A 596 2.99 4.27 25.73
N LYS A 597 2.56 3.01 25.72
CA LYS A 597 3.39 1.89 25.22
C LYS A 597 3.26 1.69 23.71
N ARG A 598 2.10 2.06 23.18
CA ARG A 598 1.68 1.89 21.79
C ARG A 598 1.09 3.21 21.32
N ILE A 599 1.50 3.64 20.14
CA ILE A 599 0.99 4.84 19.50
C ILE A 599 0.10 4.40 18.33
N PRO A 600 -1.22 4.65 18.39
CA PRO A 600 -2.13 4.29 17.30
C PRO A 600 -1.74 4.93 15.97
N LEU A 601 -2.03 4.24 14.87
CA LEU A 601 -1.88 4.77 13.52
C LEU A 601 -3.26 5.09 12.93
N LEU A 602 -3.48 6.35 12.61
CA LEU A 602 -4.77 6.86 12.13
C LEU A 602 -4.89 6.67 10.61
N GLY A 603 -6.01 6.10 10.18
CA GLY A 603 -6.49 6.18 8.80
C GLY A 603 -7.12 7.53 8.49
N LEU A 604 -7.70 7.68 7.29
CA LEU A 604 -8.46 8.89 6.97
C LEU A 604 -9.82 8.92 7.70
N PRO A 605 -10.25 10.09 8.21
CA PRO A 605 -9.51 11.36 8.23
C PRO A 605 -8.35 11.33 9.25
N TRP A 606 -7.21 11.95 8.93
CA TRP A 606 -6.00 12.00 9.79
C TRP A 606 -6.15 12.88 11.04
N LYS A 607 -7.37 13.25 11.41
CA LYS A 607 -7.63 14.03 12.62
C LYS A 607 -8.63 13.27 13.44
N LYS A 608 -8.15 12.62 14.49
CA LYS A 608 -9.02 12.21 15.59
C LYS A 608 -9.36 13.49 16.36
N PRO A 609 -10.64 13.87 16.47
CA PRO A 609 -11.02 15.12 17.13
C PRO A 609 -10.86 15.06 18.65
N PHE A 610 -10.35 13.95 19.21
CA PHE A 610 -10.18 13.73 20.63
C PHE A 610 -9.02 12.78 20.97
N VAL A 611 -8.54 12.89 22.21
CA VAL A 611 -7.57 12.00 22.85
C VAL A 611 -8.21 11.27 24.01
N PHE A 612 -7.62 10.16 24.44
CA PHE A 612 -8.05 9.42 25.62
C PHE A 612 -7.18 9.71 26.84
N VAL A 613 -7.80 9.95 27.99
CA VAL A 613 -7.12 10.11 29.28
C VAL A 613 -7.66 9.08 30.27
N ASP A 614 -6.80 8.14 30.69
CA ASP A 614 -7.09 7.19 31.77
C ASP A 614 -6.75 7.83 33.12
N MET A 615 -7.78 8.26 33.84
CA MET A 615 -7.67 9.00 35.10
C MET A 615 -7.00 8.19 36.22
N SER A 616 -6.91 6.86 36.10
CA SER A 616 -6.18 6.02 37.06
C SER A 616 -4.66 6.10 36.89
N LYS A 617 -4.19 6.50 35.70
CA LYS A 617 -2.77 6.60 35.35
C LYS A 617 -2.29 8.04 35.30
N ASP A 618 -3.15 8.94 34.86
CA ASP A 618 -2.87 10.36 34.69
C ASP A 618 -4.03 11.17 35.28
N PHE A 619 -4.03 11.32 36.61
CA PHE A 619 -5.13 11.96 37.32
C PHE A 619 -5.07 13.49 37.19
N HIS A 620 -6.06 14.07 36.51
CA HIS A 620 -6.23 15.51 36.37
C HIS A 620 -7.45 15.98 37.19
N GLU A 621 -7.22 16.73 38.26
CA GLU A 621 -8.30 17.11 39.19
C GLU A 621 -9.39 17.97 38.54
N ASP A 622 -9.01 18.88 37.65
CA ASP A 622 -9.90 19.75 36.89
C ASP A 622 -10.77 18.96 35.90
N LEU A 623 -10.18 18.03 35.14
CA LEU A 623 -10.91 17.13 34.23
C LEU A 623 -11.86 16.22 34.99
N PHE A 624 -11.42 15.67 36.13
CA PHE A 624 -12.27 14.84 36.98
C PHE A 624 -13.47 15.62 37.51
N ASN A 625 -13.24 16.82 38.03
CA ASN A 625 -14.30 17.72 38.49
C ASN A 625 -15.29 18.05 37.38
N HIS A 626 -14.80 18.37 36.18
CA HIS A 626 -15.63 18.65 35.02
C HIS A 626 -16.49 17.43 34.66
N PHE A 627 -15.86 16.26 34.53
CA PHE A 627 -16.54 15.00 34.26
C PHE A 627 -17.65 14.74 35.28
N TYR A 628 -17.32 14.79 36.58
CA TYR A 628 -18.25 14.47 37.65
C TYR A 628 -19.43 15.45 37.72
N ASN A 629 -19.18 16.75 37.52
CA ASN A 629 -20.23 17.76 37.48
C ASN A 629 -21.16 17.62 36.26
N ALA A 630 -20.66 17.02 35.16
CA ALA A 630 -21.45 16.75 33.96
C ALA A 630 -22.24 15.43 34.02
N LEU A 631 -22.02 14.58 35.03
CA LEU A 631 -22.78 13.34 35.21
C LEU A 631 -24.27 13.63 35.49
N PRO A 632 -25.21 12.90 34.87
CA PRO A 632 -26.64 13.08 35.12
C PRO A 632 -27.01 12.84 36.59
N SER A 633 -27.83 13.72 37.16
CA SER A 633 -28.28 13.70 38.56
C SER A 633 -29.16 12.50 38.92
N THR A 634 -29.66 11.77 37.92
CA THR A 634 -30.56 10.61 38.05
C THR A 634 -29.82 9.28 38.20
N THR A 635 -28.49 9.27 38.16
CA THR A 635 -27.71 8.04 38.37
C THR A 635 -27.74 7.68 39.86
N GLY A 636 -28.69 6.83 40.25
CA GLY A 636 -28.91 6.34 41.63
C GLY A 636 -27.74 5.55 42.24
N HIS A 637 -26.61 5.45 41.53
CA HIS A 637 -25.40 4.71 41.90
C HIS A 637 -24.20 5.61 42.17
N ARG A 638 -24.37 6.90 42.45
CA ARG A 638 -23.24 7.77 42.84
C ARG A 638 -22.62 7.25 44.15
N LYS A 639 -21.51 6.51 44.02
CA LYS A 639 -20.40 6.64 44.97
C LYS A 639 -20.20 8.14 45.22
N THR A 640 -19.92 8.55 46.45
CA THR A 640 -19.64 9.96 46.71
C THR A 640 -18.46 10.39 45.84
N PHE A 641 -18.41 11.67 45.45
CA PHE A 641 -17.31 12.24 44.68
C PHE A 641 -15.94 11.78 45.22
N ASP A 642 -15.81 11.82 46.55
CA ASP A 642 -14.62 11.41 47.28
C ASP A 642 -14.32 9.91 47.13
N GLN A 643 -15.34 9.03 47.14
CA GLN A 643 -15.14 7.58 46.98
C GLN A 643 -14.64 7.20 45.58
N LEU A 644 -15.18 7.82 44.52
CA LEU A 644 -14.70 7.56 43.16
C LEU A 644 -13.31 8.14 42.94
N LYS A 645 -13.04 9.33 43.50
CA LYS A 645 -11.71 9.95 43.46
C LYS A 645 -10.68 9.11 44.20
N GLU A 646 -11.01 8.67 45.41
CA GLU A 646 -10.16 7.82 46.24
C GLU A 646 -9.90 6.48 45.55
N SER A 647 -10.91 5.85 44.93
CA SER A 647 -10.71 4.56 44.24
C SER A 647 -9.88 4.66 42.96
N LEU A 648 -9.83 5.84 42.30
CA LEU A 648 -8.93 6.08 41.17
C LEU A 648 -7.48 6.31 41.63
N GLN A 649 -7.29 6.91 42.80
CA GLN A 649 -5.96 7.22 43.34
C GLN A 649 -5.37 6.07 44.16
N THR A 650 -6.21 5.23 44.75
CA THR A 650 -5.79 4.07 45.53
C THR A 650 -5.90 2.81 44.66
N LEU A 651 -4.75 2.19 44.37
CA LEU A 651 -4.75 0.85 43.77
C LEU A 651 -5.20 -0.16 44.83
N ASP A 652 -6.48 -0.49 44.83
CA ASP A 652 -6.97 -1.65 45.57
C ASP A 652 -6.27 -2.91 45.05
N LYS A 653 -5.86 -3.77 45.98
CA LYS A 653 -5.19 -5.03 45.70
C LYS A 653 -6.08 -5.98 44.92
N ASP A 654 -7.40 -5.90 45.07
CA ASP A 654 -8.35 -6.85 44.48
C ASP A 654 -9.11 -6.31 43.26
N GLN A 655 -9.26 -4.98 43.15
CA GLN A 655 -9.98 -4.30 42.06
C GLN A 655 -9.18 -3.10 41.53
N GLU A 656 -9.05 -2.96 40.22
CA GLU A 656 -8.53 -1.73 39.60
C GLU A 656 -9.72 -0.98 38.97
N GLN A 657 -10.03 0.21 39.49
CA GLN A 657 -11.08 1.06 38.93
C GLN A 657 -10.45 2.08 37.98
N HIS A 658 -11.11 2.30 36.84
CA HIS A 658 -10.66 3.19 35.79
C HIS A 658 -11.79 4.11 35.33
N VAL A 659 -11.41 5.32 34.94
CA VAL A 659 -12.25 6.25 34.20
C VAL A 659 -11.43 6.72 33.01
N VAL A 660 -11.88 6.40 31.80
CA VAL A 660 -11.24 6.87 30.57
C VAL A 660 -12.12 7.94 29.96
N LEU A 661 -11.55 9.12 29.73
CA LEU A 661 -12.22 10.28 29.15
C LEU A 661 -11.81 10.44 27.68
N ALA A 662 -12.78 10.65 26.79
CA ALA A 662 -12.54 11.16 25.44
C ALA A 662 -12.57 12.69 25.48
N ILE A 663 -11.45 13.34 25.17
CA ILE A 663 -11.26 14.78 25.37
C ILE A 663 -10.87 15.46 24.07
N SER A 664 -11.55 16.54 23.71
CA SER A 664 -11.25 17.37 22.55
C SER A 664 -10.67 18.72 22.96
N TYR A 665 -9.72 19.21 22.17
CA TYR A 665 -9.11 20.54 22.28
C TYR A 665 -9.48 21.45 21.08
N LEU A 666 -10.52 21.10 20.31
CA LEU A 666 -10.83 21.78 19.05
C LEU A 666 -11.36 23.21 19.23
N ASN A 667 -11.97 23.51 20.37
CA ASN A 667 -12.42 24.85 20.67
C ASN A 667 -11.19 25.70 21.03
N GLN A 668 -11.04 26.89 20.44
CA GLN A 668 -9.96 27.85 20.75
C GLN A 668 -9.88 28.23 22.24
N SER A 669 -10.82 27.76 23.07
CA SER A 669 -10.67 27.71 24.51
C SER A 669 -9.50 26.80 24.90
N PHE A 670 -8.57 27.33 25.70
CA PHE A 670 -7.52 26.54 26.37
C PHE A 670 -8.05 25.40 27.27
N LEU A 671 -9.38 25.32 27.47
CA LEU A 671 -10.02 24.31 28.30
C LEU A 671 -10.45 23.10 27.45
N PRO A 672 -10.01 21.88 27.80
CA PRO A 672 -10.48 20.65 27.16
C PRO A 672 -12.00 20.47 27.31
N SER A 673 -12.65 20.00 26.24
CA SER A 673 -14.05 19.57 26.27
C SER A 673 -14.13 18.05 26.33
N ILE A 674 -14.82 17.51 27.33
CA ILE A 674 -15.02 16.07 27.45
C ILE A 674 -16.18 15.65 26.53
N LEU A 675 -15.86 14.83 25.53
CA LEU A 675 -16.83 14.32 24.56
C LEU A 675 -17.57 13.08 25.06
N GLY A 676 -16.90 12.28 25.88
CA GLY A 676 -17.44 11.04 26.42
C GLY A 676 -16.55 10.48 27.53
N ALA A 677 -17.07 9.50 28.24
CA ALA A 677 -16.36 8.81 29.30
C ALA A 677 -16.79 7.35 29.36
N VAL A 678 -15.87 6.48 29.77
CA VAL A 678 -16.16 5.10 30.11
C VAL A 678 -15.61 4.80 31.50
N VAL A 679 -16.47 4.28 32.37
CA VAL A 679 -16.13 3.86 33.72
C VAL A 679 -16.12 2.34 33.73
N PHE A 680 -15.02 1.77 34.20
CA PHE A 680 -14.88 0.31 34.25
C PHE A 680 -14.01 -0.13 35.41
N SER A 681 -14.07 -1.42 35.71
CA SER A 681 -13.28 -2.06 36.75
C SER A 681 -12.69 -3.37 36.24
N TYR A 682 -11.49 -3.69 36.70
CA TYR A 682 -10.85 -4.99 36.50
C TYR A 682 -10.71 -5.72 37.84
N PHE A 683 -11.30 -6.91 37.92
CA PHE A 683 -11.32 -7.76 39.11
C PHE A 683 -10.22 -8.81 39.02
N LYS A 684 -9.16 -8.66 39.82
CA LYS A 684 -7.96 -9.51 39.77
C LYS A 684 -8.25 -10.96 40.11
N LYS A 685 -9.13 -11.21 41.10
CA LYS A 685 -9.49 -12.56 41.56
C LYS A 685 -10.21 -13.41 40.50
N SER A 686 -11.13 -12.81 39.75
CA SER A 686 -11.82 -13.51 38.64
C SER A 686 -11.11 -13.37 37.29
N ASN A 687 -10.14 -12.46 37.19
CA ASN A 687 -9.51 -12.02 35.95
C ASN A 687 -10.57 -11.56 34.92
N CYS A 688 -11.53 -10.73 35.35
CA CYS A 688 -12.60 -10.21 34.50
C CYS A 688 -12.67 -8.69 34.54
N GLY A 689 -13.08 -8.08 33.42
CA GLY A 689 -13.41 -6.66 33.35
C GLY A 689 -14.91 -6.41 33.38
N LEU A 690 -15.33 -5.26 33.89
CA LEU A 690 -16.70 -4.76 33.83
C LEU A 690 -16.70 -3.30 33.42
N VAL A 691 -17.36 -2.97 32.33
CA VAL A 691 -17.71 -1.60 31.96
C VAL A 691 -19.05 -1.29 32.62
N SER A 692 -19.06 -0.41 33.63
CA SER A 692 -20.27 -0.04 34.38
C SER A 692 -21.04 1.07 33.68
N ASP A 693 -20.31 2.04 33.12
CA ASP A 693 -20.91 3.22 32.51
C ASP A 693 -20.20 3.54 31.20
N LEU A 694 -20.99 3.77 30.16
CA LEU A 694 -20.54 4.35 28.91
C LEU A 694 -21.35 5.60 28.64
N LEU A 695 -20.68 6.74 28.60
CA LEU A 695 -21.30 8.05 28.64
C LEU A 695 -20.80 8.86 27.44
N ILE A 696 -21.71 9.50 26.71
CA ILE A 696 -21.36 10.46 25.66
C ILE A 696 -22.07 11.78 25.87
N LYS A 697 -21.42 12.87 25.48
CA LYS A 697 -22.02 14.19 25.50
C LYS A 697 -22.83 14.36 24.22
N SER A 698 -24.11 14.74 24.34
CA SER A 698 -24.95 15.04 23.18
C SER A 698 -24.40 16.26 22.44
N MET A 699 -23.84 16.07 21.24
CA MET A 699 -23.31 17.14 20.37
C MET A 699 -24.39 17.50 19.35
N ARG A 700 -24.67 18.80 19.15
CA ARG A 700 -25.65 19.29 18.15
C ARG A 700 -25.22 20.60 17.48
N THR A 701 -23.96 21.02 17.56
CA THR A 701 -23.58 22.29 16.91
C THR A 701 -23.26 22.06 15.43
N LYS A 702 -23.61 23.00 14.56
CA LYS A 702 -23.38 22.90 13.10
C LYS A 702 -21.90 22.79 12.71
N ASP A 703 -20.99 23.13 13.62
CA ASP A 703 -19.54 23.01 13.44
C ASP A 703 -19.01 21.60 13.82
N ASP A 704 -19.86 20.70 14.34
CA ASP A 704 -19.49 19.35 14.81
C ASP A 704 -19.49 18.26 13.70
N ASN A 705 -19.63 18.62 12.41
CA ASN A 705 -19.66 17.63 11.31
C ASN A 705 -18.44 16.68 11.30
N LEU A 706 -17.30 17.11 11.82
CA LEU A 706 -16.10 16.27 11.97
C LEU A 706 -16.25 15.20 13.06
N LEU A 707 -17.02 15.47 14.12
CA LEU A 707 -17.26 14.54 15.23
C LEU A 707 -18.32 13.50 14.88
N GLU A 708 -19.28 13.85 14.02
CA GLU A 708 -20.33 12.91 13.56
C GLU A 708 -19.76 11.69 12.82
N GLN A 709 -18.56 11.80 12.25
CA GLN A 709 -17.87 10.68 11.58
C GLN A 709 -17.28 9.65 12.56
N TRP A 710 -17.22 9.96 13.86
CA TRP A 710 -16.57 9.12 14.87
C TRP A 710 -17.58 8.50 15.84
N ASP A 711 -17.59 7.17 15.93
CA ASP A 711 -18.27 6.46 17.01
C ASP A 711 -17.45 6.56 18.30
N ILE A 712 -17.52 7.73 18.96
CA ILE A 712 -16.80 8.02 20.23
C ILE A 712 -17.04 6.92 21.25
N ALA A 713 -18.27 6.41 21.30
CA ALA A 713 -18.65 5.39 22.23
C ALA A 713 -18.06 4.01 21.84
N GLY A 714 -17.91 3.71 20.54
CA GLY A 714 -17.09 2.63 19.98
C GLY A 714 -15.67 2.69 20.48
N GLU A 715 -15.02 3.81 20.21
CA GLU A 715 -13.62 4.04 20.52
C GLU A 715 -13.35 3.98 22.04
N LEU A 716 -14.26 4.50 22.87
CA LEU A 716 -14.17 4.40 24.33
C LEU A 716 -14.24 2.95 24.83
N LEU A 717 -15.13 2.12 24.26
CA LEU A 717 -15.21 0.71 24.62
C LEU A 717 -13.96 -0.07 24.19
N GLU A 718 -13.44 0.19 22.99
CA GLU A 718 -12.18 -0.40 22.54
C GLU A 718 -11.03 -0.02 23.48
N GLN A 719 -10.96 1.26 23.89
CA GLN A 719 -9.96 1.73 24.85
C GLN A 719 -10.12 1.07 26.23
N ALA A 720 -11.34 0.89 26.72
CA ALA A 720 -11.60 0.18 27.97
C ALA A 720 -11.14 -1.28 27.89
N VAL A 721 -11.45 -1.98 26.79
CA VAL A 721 -11.00 -3.36 26.55
C VAL A 721 -9.48 -3.47 26.54
N GLU A 722 -8.77 -2.51 25.91
CA GLU A 722 -7.31 -2.48 25.91
C GLU A 722 -6.76 -2.30 27.32
N VAL A 723 -7.26 -1.31 28.08
CA VAL A 723 -6.79 -1.04 29.45
C VAL A 723 -7.05 -2.23 30.37
N ILE A 724 -8.23 -2.86 30.28
CA ILE A 724 -8.57 -4.06 31.06
C ILE A 724 -7.59 -5.20 30.75
N ASN A 725 -7.28 -5.44 29.47
CA ASN A 725 -6.35 -6.49 29.09
C ASN A 725 -4.92 -6.20 29.55
N ASP A 726 -4.49 -4.94 29.52
CA ASP A 726 -3.19 -4.53 30.04
C ASP A 726 -3.09 -4.68 31.57
N SER A 727 -4.15 -4.35 32.30
CA SER A 727 -4.24 -4.64 33.75
C SER A 727 -4.20 -6.14 34.03
N ALA A 728 -4.90 -6.93 33.22
CA ALA A 728 -4.89 -8.38 33.34
C ALA A 728 -3.55 -9.03 32.98
N ARG A 729 -2.73 -8.42 32.12
CA ARG A 729 -1.37 -8.91 31.82
C ARG A 729 -0.44 -8.91 33.02
N LYS A 730 -0.75 -8.14 34.07
CA LYS A 730 0.00 -8.16 35.33
C LYS A 730 -0.25 -9.45 36.13
N THR A 731 -1.37 -10.13 35.90
CA THR A 731 -1.79 -11.34 36.64
C THR A 731 -1.87 -12.59 35.75
N SER A 732 -1.97 -12.43 34.43
CA SER A 732 -2.12 -13.51 33.45
C SER A 732 -1.46 -13.16 32.12
N ILE A 733 -0.70 -14.09 31.52
CA ILE A 733 -0.04 -13.87 30.23
C ILE A 733 -1.04 -13.58 29.10
N SER A 734 -2.25 -14.14 29.18
CA SER A 734 -3.25 -13.95 28.14
C SER A 734 -3.94 -12.58 28.29
N GLY A 735 -4.22 -12.06 29.47
CA GLY A 735 -5.10 -10.90 29.68
C GLY A 735 -6.44 -11.34 30.29
N ALA A 736 -7.51 -10.56 30.14
CA ALA A 736 -8.77 -10.86 30.83
C ALA A 736 -9.45 -12.13 30.27
N ASN A 737 -10.12 -12.88 31.15
CA ASN A 737 -10.89 -14.07 30.82
C ASN A 737 -12.22 -13.72 30.13
N ALA A 738 -12.86 -12.65 30.60
CA ALA A 738 -14.09 -12.10 30.03
C ALA A 738 -14.18 -10.61 30.38
N ILE A 739 -14.84 -9.84 29.50
CA ILE A 739 -15.12 -8.43 29.73
C ILE A 739 -16.63 -8.24 29.57
N PHE A 740 -17.26 -7.77 30.64
CA PHE A 740 -18.68 -7.53 30.73
C PHE A 740 -18.99 -6.05 30.49
N LEU A 741 -20.16 -5.75 29.93
CA LEU A 741 -20.72 -4.41 29.79
C LEU A 741 -22.09 -4.40 30.48
N GLU A 742 -22.24 -3.55 31.49
CA GLU A 742 -23.50 -3.30 32.18
C GLU A 742 -24.37 -2.42 31.28
N SER A 743 -25.53 -2.93 30.87
CA SER A 743 -26.50 -2.16 30.09
C SER A 743 -27.62 -1.73 31.03
N GLY A 744 -27.80 -0.42 31.21
CA GLY A 744 -28.94 0.10 31.97
C GLY A 744 -30.26 -0.32 31.33
N ILE A 745 -31.22 -0.73 32.15
CA ILE A 745 -32.61 -0.93 31.73
C ILE A 745 -33.21 0.46 31.54
N GLN A 746 -33.45 0.88 30.29
CA GLN A 746 -34.45 1.89 30.04
C GLN A 746 -35.80 1.18 29.95
N ASP A 747 -36.75 1.59 30.78
CA ASP A 747 -38.14 1.12 30.68
C ASP A 747 -38.61 1.35 29.24
N GLN A 748 -39.02 0.25 28.57
CA GLN A 748 -39.39 0.22 27.16
C GLN A 748 -40.57 1.15 26.81
N ASP A 749 -41.25 1.72 27.81
CA ASP A 749 -42.37 2.65 27.62
C ASP A 749 -41.93 4.09 27.31
N GLN A 750 -40.62 4.38 27.30
CA GLN A 750 -40.08 5.62 26.75
C GLN A 750 -39.06 5.29 25.65
N GLU A 751 -39.53 5.18 24.41
CA GLU A 751 -38.69 5.24 23.20
C GLU A 751 -37.97 6.60 23.12
N PHE A 752 -36.96 6.81 23.97
CA PHE A 752 -35.82 7.63 23.63
C PHE A 752 -34.80 6.72 22.94
N ILE A 753 -35.20 6.14 21.81
CA ILE A 753 -34.22 5.74 20.81
C ILE A 753 -33.63 7.06 20.32
N ILE A 754 -32.58 7.54 20.98
CA ILE A 754 -31.70 8.55 20.38
C ILE A 754 -30.93 7.80 19.29
N ASP A 755 -31.63 7.51 18.21
CA ASP A 755 -30.99 7.30 16.93
C ASP A 755 -30.45 8.68 16.58
N ILE A 756 -29.16 8.88 16.86
CA ILE A 756 -28.46 10.16 16.74
C ILE A 756 -28.65 10.75 15.33
N HIS A 757 -29.00 9.91 14.35
CA HIS A 757 -29.20 10.28 12.96
C HIS A 757 -30.61 10.76 12.56
N SER A 758 -31.67 10.64 13.39
CA SER A 758 -33.06 10.82 12.89
C SER A 758 -33.95 11.89 13.55
N SER A 759 -33.51 12.64 14.56
CA SER A 759 -34.37 13.60 15.30
C SER A 759 -33.99 15.09 15.17
N THR A 760 -34.56 15.77 14.17
CA THR A 760 -34.21 17.15 13.78
C THR A 760 -34.87 18.31 14.54
N ASN A 761 -35.73 18.13 15.56
CA ASN A 761 -36.44 19.27 16.18
C ASN A 761 -36.18 19.47 17.70
N THR A 762 -35.60 20.63 18.03
CA THR A 762 -35.61 21.37 19.32
C THR A 762 -35.29 20.61 20.61
N LEU A 763 -34.03 20.15 20.77
CA LEU A 763 -33.47 19.77 22.07
C LEU A 763 -32.49 20.86 22.54
N GLN A 764 -32.68 21.35 23.77
CA GLN A 764 -31.76 22.29 24.43
C GLN A 764 -30.38 21.66 24.58
N ILE A 765 -29.33 22.42 24.25
CA ILE A 765 -27.92 22.02 24.40
C ILE A 765 -27.64 21.81 25.90
N SER A 766 -27.64 20.55 26.34
CA SER A 766 -27.27 20.21 27.70
C SER A 766 -25.80 19.79 27.71
N ASN A 767 -24.98 20.42 28.57
CA ASN A 767 -23.60 20.00 28.81
C ASN A 767 -23.49 18.66 29.58
N LYS A 768 -24.59 17.92 29.70
CA LYS A 768 -24.67 16.70 30.51
C LYS A 768 -24.35 15.47 29.66
N PHE A 769 -23.75 14.48 30.31
CA PHE A 769 -23.58 13.15 29.72
C PHE A 769 -24.90 12.41 29.61
N VAL A 770 -25.03 11.65 28.54
CA VAL A 770 -26.12 10.70 28.30
C VAL A 770 -25.51 9.29 28.29
N PRO A 771 -26.07 8.33 29.05
CA PRO A 771 -25.64 6.95 28.97
C PRO A 771 -25.95 6.36 27.59
N VAL A 772 -25.01 5.58 27.07
CA VAL A 772 -25.16 4.88 25.79
C VAL A 772 -25.75 3.50 26.07
N SER A 773 -27.00 3.32 25.65
CA SER A 773 -27.68 2.02 25.72
C SER A 773 -27.06 1.01 24.74
N TYR A 774 -27.20 -0.29 25.05
CA TYR A 774 -26.81 -1.35 24.12
C TYR A 774 -27.61 -1.28 22.81
N SER A 775 -26.95 -1.54 21.67
CA SER A 775 -27.55 -1.44 20.33
C SER A 775 -27.01 -2.53 19.39
N THR A 776 -27.67 -2.73 18.24
CA THR A 776 -27.21 -3.66 17.20
C THR A 776 -25.80 -3.32 16.70
N THR A 777 -25.42 -2.03 16.68
CA THR A 777 -24.06 -1.58 16.37
C THR A 777 -23.04 -2.18 17.34
N ARG A 778 -23.38 -2.28 18.64
CA ARG A 778 -22.52 -2.91 19.66
C ARG A 778 -22.40 -4.41 19.47
N GLN A 779 -23.49 -5.04 19.09
CA GLN A 779 -23.47 -6.45 18.71
C GLN A 779 -22.50 -6.71 17.55
N ASN A 780 -22.53 -5.85 16.53
CA ASN A 780 -21.60 -5.92 15.40
C ASN A 780 -20.14 -5.66 15.79
N GLN A 781 -19.90 -4.92 16.88
CA GLN A 781 -18.58 -4.72 17.49
C GLN A 781 -18.14 -5.90 18.38
N GLY A 782 -18.95 -6.96 18.48
CA GLY A 782 -18.63 -8.18 19.21
C GLY A 782 -19.16 -8.24 20.63
N TRP A 783 -19.96 -7.29 21.09
CA TRP A 783 -20.61 -7.36 22.41
C TRP A 783 -21.87 -8.23 22.32
N LEU A 784 -21.89 -9.39 22.95
CA LEU A 784 -23.01 -10.33 22.89
C LEU A 784 -23.84 -10.28 24.17
N PRO A 785 -25.17 -10.18 24.11
CA PRO A 785 -25.99 -10.18 25.32
C PRO A 785 -25.94 -11.54 26.02
N LEU A 786 -25.91 -11.52 27.35
CA LEU A 786 -26.07 -12.72 28.17
C LEU A 786 -27.54 -13.01 28.42
N ASP A 787 -27.98 -14.18 27.98
CA ASP A 787 -29.32 -14.66 28.28
C ASP A 787 -29.30 -15.50 29.57
N PHE A 788 -29.74 -14.91 30.67
CA PHE A 788 -29.88 -15.59 31.96
C PHE A 788 -31.16 -16.43 32.07
N ASP A 789 -32.10 -16.27 31.13
CA ASP A 789 -33.48 -16.77 31.22
C ASP A 789 -33.93 -17.61 30.01
N TYR A 790 -33.03 -17.99 29.08
CA TYR A 790 -33.35 -18.60 27.77
C TYR A 790 -34.54 -19.57 27.83
N LYS A 791 -35.71 -19.04 27.49
CA LYS A 791 -36.92 -19.79 27.16
C LYS A 791 -37.12 -19.58 25.67
N PRO A 792 -37.08 -20.63 24.83
CA PRO A 792 -37.08 -20.48 23.36
C PRO A 792 -38.30 -19.77 22.74
N ASN A 793 -39.28 -19.33 23.54
CA ASN A 793 -40.54 -18.72 23.09
C ASN A 793 -40.86 -17.35 23.72
N ASP A 794 -39.95 -16.73 24.49
CA ASP A 794 -40.20 -15.43 25.14
C ASP A 794 -39.44 -14.31 24.42
N ASN A 795 -40.16 -13.39 23.78
CA ASN A 795 -39.61 -12.43 22.82
C ASN A 795 -38.90 -11.21 23.45
N ASN A 796 -38.67 -11.16 24.77
CA ASN A 796 -38.08 -9.98 25.42
C ASN A 796 -37.20 -10.33 26.64
N PRO A 797 -35.91 -10.67 26.43
CA PRO A 797 -34.98 -10.88 27.54
C PRO A 797 -34.51 -9.54 28.13
N ARG A 798 -34.71 -9.37 29.45
CA ARG A 798 -34.16 -8.24 30.23
C ARG A 798 -32.68 -8.49 30.51
N ASN A 799 -31.82 -8.14 29.55
CA ASN A 799 -30.38 -8.40 29.65
C ASN A 799 -29.67 -7.30 30.47
N PHE A 800 -29.02 -7.69 31.57
CA PHE A 800 -28.24 -6.79 32.42
C PHE A 800 -26.76 -6.70 32.02
N LEU A 801 -26.25 -7.71 31.29
CA LEU A 801 -24.83 -7.84 31.00
C LEU A 801 -24.61 -8.31 29.56
N CYS A 802 -23.75 -7.63 28.83
CA CYS A 802 -23.20 -8.09 27.56
C CYS A 802 -21.76 -8.55 27.77
N VAL A 803 -21.27 -9.48 26.95
CA VAL A 803 -19.88 -9.94 27.01
C VAL A 803 -19.20 -9.75 25.68
N TYR A 804 -18.01 -9.19 25.77
CA TYR A 804 -17.15 -9.03 24.62
C TYR A 804 -16.70 -10.40 24.09
N ASN A 805 -17.06 -10.70 22.84
CA ASN A 805 -16.74 -11.95 22.15
C ASN A 805 -15.25 -12.00 21.79
N SER A 806 -14.41 -12.18 22.80
CA SER A 806 -13.00 -12.47 22.59
C SER A 806 -12.84 -13.88 22.04
N SER A 807 -11.80 -14.11 21.23
CA SER A 807 -11.41 -15.44 20.73
C SER A 807 -11.13 -16.49 21.82
N ARG A 808 -11.20 -16.11 23.10
CA ARG A 808 -11.01 -16.96 24.27
C ARG A 808 -12.28 -17.60 24.79
N LEU A 809 -13.43 -17.08 24.41
CA LEU A 809 -14.68 -17.72 24.78
C LEU A 809 -14.78 -19.05 24.03
N PRO A 810 -15.02 -20.17 24.74
CA PRO A 810 -15.19 -21.45 24.11
C PRO A 810 -16.29 -21.38 23.04
N THR A 811 -16.02 -21.97 21.87
CA THR A 811 -17.00 -22.13 20.81
C THR A 811 -17.37 -23.59 20.69
N ASN A 812 -18.68 -23.87 20.69
CA ASN A 812 -19.19 -25.16 20.25
C ASN A 812 -19.56 -25.05 18.77
N ILE A 813 -19.09 -25.99 17.96
CA ILE A 813 -19.60 -26.18 16.61
C ILE A 813 -20.86 -27.03 16.76
N ASN A 814 -22.02 -26.45 16.46
CA ASN A 814 -23.23 -27.23 16.36
C ASN A 814 -23.18 -28.02 15.04
N ASN A 815 -22.97 -29.34 15.13
CA ASN A 815 -22.77 -30.22 13.97
C ASN A 815 -23.94 -30.19 12.97
N SER A 816 -25.13 -29.76 13.36
CA SER A 816 -26.30 -29.71 12.47
C SER A 816 -26.41 -28.42 11.65
N THR A 817 -25.84 -27.30 12.11
CA THR A 817 -25.99 -25.99 11.46
C THR A 817 -24.67 -25.38 10.99
N ASN A 818 -23.52 -25.96 11.35
CA ASN A 818 -22.19 -25.36 11.16
C ASN A 818 -22.02 -23.96 11.76
N VAL A 819 -22.94 -23.53 12.62
CA VAL A 819 -22.85 -22.25 13.34
C VAL A 819 -22.00 -22.43 14.59
N LYS A 820 -20.95 -21.60 14.71
CA LYS A 820 -20.12 -21.53 15.92
C LYS A 820 -20.86 -20.72 16.99
N GLN A 821 -21.30 -21.40 18.04
CA GLN A 821 -21.91 -20.74 19.21
C GLN A 821 -20.87 -20.56 20.31
N SER A 822 -20.60 -19.31 20.67
CA SER A 822 -19.78 -18.95 21.82
C SER A 822 -20.58 -19.10 23.13
N TYR A 823 -19.96 -19.54 24.21
CA TYR A 823 -20.58 -19.61 25.54
C TYR A 823 -19.62 -19.14 26.65
N ILE A 824 -20.16 -18.79 27.82
CA ILE A 824 -19.36 -18.47 29.01
C ILE A 824 -19.37 -19.65 29.98
N PRO A 825 -18.21 -20.13 30.44
CA PRO A 825 -18.15 -21.13 31.50
C PRO A 825 -18.83 -20.64 32.78
N ARG A 826 -19.70 -21.46 33.37
CA ARG A 826 -20.42 -21.16 34.61
C ARG A 826 -19.50 -20.69 35.73
N ASP A 827 -18.40 -21.40 35.97
CA ASP A 827 -17.45 -21.08 37.05
C ASP A 827 -16.83 -19.69 36.88
N LEU A 828 -16.54 -19.30 35.64
CA LEU A 828 -15.99 -17.97 35.34
C LEU A 828 -16.99 -16.87 35.69
N LEU A 829 -18.24 -17.03 35.25
CA LEU A 829 -19.31 -16.08 35.53
C LEU A 829 -19.65 -16.02 37.03
N GLN A 830 -19.73 -17.17 37.69
CA GLN A 830 -19.98 -17.24 39.13
C GLN A 830 -18.86 -16.55 39.93
N ASN A 831 -17.60 -16.80 39.57
CA ASN A 831 -16.46 -16.13 40.20
C ASN A 831 -16.48 -14.61 39.95
N PHE A 832 -16.83 -14.19 38.74
CA PHE A 832 -16.99 -12.77 38.42
C PHE A 832 -18.08 -12.12 39.28
N LEU A 833 -19.29 -12.67 39.29
CA LEU A 833 -20.43 -12.10 40.01
C LEU A 833 -20.22 -12.11 41.53
N THR A 834 -19.56 -13.14 42.07
CA THR A 834 -19.19 -13.17 43.49
C THR A 834 -18.25 -12.02 43.83
N ASN A 835 -17.23 -11.75 43.01
CA ASN A 835 -16.30 -10.65 43.24
C ASN A 835 -16.95 -9.29 43.02
N TYR A 836 -17.70 -9.13 41.92
CA TYR A 836 -18.46 -7.92 41.61
C TYR A 836 -19.39 -7.57 42.76
N TRP A 837 -20.29 -8.47 43.16
CA TRP A 837 -21.22 -8.19 44.25
C TRP A 837 -20.52 -8.05 45.59
N SER A 838 -19.42 -8.75 45.89
CA SER A 838 -18.69 -8.51 47.14
C SER A 838 -18.10 -7.10 47.19
N SER A 839 -17.61 -6.59 46.06
CA SER A 839 -17.09 -5.22 45.95
C SER A 839 -18.20 -4.17 46.10
N THR A 840 -19.39 -4.47 45.60
CA THR A 840 -20.54 -3.58 45.72
C THR A 840 -21.26 -3.77 47.06
N ALA A 841 -21.25 -4.94 47.68
CA ALA A 841 -22.07 -5.32 48.84
C ALA A 841 -21.76 -4.52 50.10
N LEU A 842 -20.58 -3.92 50.21
CA LEU A 842 -20.28 -2.93 51.25
C LEU A 842 -21.20 -1.69 51.16
N SER A 843 -21.87 -1.45 50.03
CA SER A 843 -22.95 -0.45 49.88
C SER A 843 -24.38 -1.04 49.95
N PHE A 844 -24.54 -2.37 50.03
CA PHE A 844 -25.85 -3.06 49.93
C PHE A 844 -26.61 -3.22 51.26
N SER A 845 -26.06 -2.80 52.41
CA SER A 845 -26.80 -2.85 53.69
C SER A 845 -28.11 -2.04 53.69
N ASN A 846 -28.39 -1.30 52.60
CA ASN A 846 -29.57 -0.46 52.41
C ASN A 846 -30.58 -0.97 51.35
N LEU A 847 -30.33 -2.06 50.62
CA LEU A 847 -31.27 -2.56 49.61
C LEU A 847 -32.36 -3.45 50.23
N LYS A 848 -33.61 -2.98 50.21
CA LYS A 848 -34.82 -3.75 50.56
C LYS A 848 -35.63 -4.04 49.28
N GLY A 849 -36.24 -5.23 49.17
CA GLY A 849 -37.25 -5.54 48.14
C GLY A 849 -36.77 -6.35 46.93
N ASP A 850 -37.33 -6.06 45.76
CA ASP A 850 -37.28 -6.90 44.53
C ASP A 850 -35.88 -7.19 43.98
N ASN A 851 -34.90 -6.31 44.22
CA ASN A 851 -33.52 -6.50 43.76
C ASN A 851 -32.83 -7.69 44.46
N GLN A 852 -33.14 -7.95 45.73
CA GLN A 852 -32.58 -9.10 46.46
C GLN A 852 -33.14 -10.42 45.92
N ASN A 853 -34.44 -10.45 45.60
CA ASN A 853 -35.09 -11.61 44.99
C ASN A 853 -34.56 -11.88 43.56
N TYR A 854 -34.24 -10.83 42.80
CA TYR A 854 -33.66 -10.99 41.47
C TYR A 854 -32.24 -11.59 41.53
N ILE A 855 -31.37 -11.09 42.40
CA ILE A 855 -30.02 -11.65 42.59
C ILE A 855 -30.10 -13.12 42.99
N LEU A 856 -31.00 -13.48 43.90
CA LEU A 856 -31.22 -14.88 44.30
C LEU A 856 -31.68 -15.76 43.13
N LYS A 857 -32.56 -15.25 42.26
CA LYS A 857 -32.99 -15.95 41.03
C LYS A 857 -31.84 -16.13 40.05
N VAL A 858 -31.00 -15.12 39.84
CA VAL A 858 -29.81 -15.22 38.98
C VAL A 858 -28.84 -16.27 39.52
N ILE A 859 -28.60 -16.29 40.83
CA ILE A 859 -27.79 -17.32 41.51
C ILE A 859 -28.42 -18.71 41.35
N GLU A 860 -29.74 -18.84 41.48
CA GLU A 860 -30.47 -20.10 41.33
C GLU A 860 -30.44 -20.63 39.88
N ASN A 861 -30.66 -19.77 38.88
CA ASN A 861 -30.52 -20.13 37.46
C ASN A 861 -29.09 -20.57 37.12
N MET A 862 -28.08 -19.92 37.70
CA MET A 862 -26.68 -20.36 37.57
C MET A 862 -26.42 -21.72 38.22
N ARG A 863 -27.21 -22.14 39.21
CA ARG A 863 -27.07 -23.49 39.78
C ARG A 863 -27.52 -24.59 38.81
N LEU A 864 -28.49 -24.29 37.95
CA LEU A 864 -29.16 -25.25 37.09
C LEU A 864 -28.47 -25.46 35.72
N ASN A 865 -27.69 -24.49 35.23
CA ASN A 865 -27.11 -24.53 33.88
C ASN A 865 -25.57 -24.52 33.90
N ASP A 866 -24.92 -25.49 33.24
CA ASP A 866 -23.45 -25.60 33.18
C ASP A 866 -22.78 -24.61 32.21
N LYS A 867 -23.55 -24.03 31.28
CA LYS A 867 -23.09 -23.07 30.27
C LYS A 867 -24.14 -21.98 30.07
N ILE A 868 -23.70 -20.74 29.90
CA ILE A 868 -24.58 -19.64 29.48
C ILE A 868 -24.30 -19.32 28.01
N LEU A 869 -25.33 -19.44 27.17
CA LEU A 869 -25.24 -19.19 25.73
C LEU A 869 -25.15 -17.69 25.45
N LEU A 870 -24.36 -17.33 24.44
CA LEU A 870 -24.30 -15.96 23.92
C LEU A 870 -25.26 -15.83 22.74
N LEU A 871 -26.17 -14.86 22.79
CA LEU A 871 -27.13 -14.63 21.72
C LEU A 871 -26.45 -13.93 20.53
N GLN A 872 -26.21 -14.67 19.43
CA GLN A 872 -25.88 -14.08 18.13
C GLN A 872 -27.18 -13.79 17.38
N SER A 873 -27.39 -12.53 16.96
CA SER A 873 -28.52 -12.21 16.09
C SER A 873 -28.29 -12.83 14.71
N ASN A 874 -29.14 -13.77 14.32
CA ASN A 874 -29.15 -14.27 12.95
C ASN A 874 -29.77 -13.19 12.07
N LYS A 875 -28.94 -12.56 11.20
CA LYS A 875 -29.37 -11.53 10.24
C LYS A 875 -30.48 -11.97 9.26
N SER A 876 -30.84 -13.25 9.23
CA SER A 876 -31.75 -13.81 8.22
C SER A 876 -33.21 -13.96 8.65
N ASN A 877 -33.60 -13.65 9.89
CA ASN A 877 -34.97 -13.82 10.41
C ASN A 877 -35.53 -12.59 11.17
N LEU A 878 -35.00 -11.39 10.90
CA LEU A 878 -35.59 -10.11 11.35
C LEU A 878 -36.21 -9.37 10.17
#